data_AF-A0A0V1ATI1-F1
#
_entry.id   AF-A0A0V1ATI1-F1
#
_cell.length_a   1.000
_cell.length_b   1.000
_cell.length_c   1.000
_cell.angle_alpha   90.00
_cell.angle_beta   90.00
_cell.angle_gamma   90.00
#
_symmetry.space_group_name_H-M   'P 1'
#
loop_
_entity.id
_entity.type
_entity.pdbx_description
1 polymer ?
#
loop_
_entity_poly.entity_id
_entity_poly.type
_entity_poly.pdbx_seq_one_letter_code
_entity_poly.pdbx_strand_id
1 'polypeptide(L)'
;MHSACATFAQMNKLLLAGRQYYTTAGLRQQAIRSNVERATTASSVQEPTYFEMVEHFIDKSSRLVERRLRAEKHLPLSELKFRLGVLKKIKIPESVTKFNFPIIRDNGDVELIHAWRCQHSRHLNPCKGGIRYAPDVEENEVKALASLMTIKCAVVDVPFGGAKGGVRIEPSKYSKGELERITRKLATEFTEKGYLGPACDVPAPDMGTGEQEMAWIASTYASIRGHVDKDAYACVTGKPINIGGINGRQEATGKGIWNALNIFLHNEEYMKKVSLNTGFLDKTFVVQGFGNVGSNAAAFLVQSGARCVGVIERNCAVYNANGLNLAELQAYKKQNGSIVGYCGAETSRAKEKDLILFANCDLLIPAAVERVIDASNAEKINAKIIVEAANGPITPVADRILREKNVLIIPDIYANAGGVTVSYFEWLKNLNHVQFGRMTPYLSGETNRLLLESIQKLAHLSKVNDASFLEVISKLSTILDNETEALNESSIVEFALSQTMQQSAKEIIATAKQYNLDMDLRTAAYVNAIEKILNHYERVENRREKIPGERMPMLHLDVILKTNTGQRHKLATTFAIMNRVIVKMGQKKTTIKDFDDDPDFTTWKDATIMKGTPHLFSFFTNPKCFTEAVISASGISSPGFFKLKKSTHVYHLDKALQCPSVQEPQVLRMFFLKVFHLQSFAELSSHQLQLK
;
A
#
# COMPACT_ATOMS: atom_id res chain seq x y z
N MET A 1 -55.21 -15.48 0.36
CA MET A 1 -55.18 -14.54 -0.78
C MET A 1 -55.03 -13.08 -0.35
N HIS A 2 -55.82 -12.57 0.60
CA HIS A 2 -55.70 -11.17 1.03
C HIS A 2 -54.36 -10.81 1.68
N SER A 3 -53.74 -11.71 2.47
CA SER A 3 -52.39 -11.45 3.01
C SER A 3 -51.31 -11.42 1.92
N ALA A 4 -51.41 -12.30 0.91
CA ALA A 4 -50.48 -12.31 -0.22
C ALA A 4 -50.56 -11.04 -1.07
N CYS A 5 -51.76 -10.49 -1.28
CA CYS A 5 -51.94 -9.19 -1.96
C CYS A 5 -51.37 -8.01 -1.14
N ALA A 6 -51.52 -8.04 0.18
CA ALA A 6 -50.93 -7.01 1.05
C ALA A 6 -49.40 -7.03 0.99
N THR A 7 -48.78 -8.22 1.02
CA THR A 7 -47.32 -8.37 0.90
C THR A 7 -46.81 -7.93 -0.48
N PHE A 8 -47.54 -8.25 -1.55
CA PHE A 8 -47.19 -7.80 -2.91
C PHE A 8 -47.30 -6.28 -3.07
N ALA A 9 -48.33 -5.66 -2.49
CA ALA A 9 -48.48 -4.21 -2.49
C ALA A 9 -47.37 -3.50 -1.69
N GLN A 10 -46.92 -4.11 -0.59
CA GLN A 10 -45.80 -3.61 0.22
C GLN A 10 -44.47 -3.73 -0.51
N MET A 11 -44.22 -4.86 -1.20
CA MET A 11 -43.04 -5.01 -2.08
C MET A 11 -43.05 -4.00 -3.23
N ASN A 12 -44.20 -3.75 -3.85
CA ASN A 12 -44.30 -2.76 -4.93
C ASN A 12 -44.06 -1.33 -4.44
N LYS A 13 -44.53 -0.97 -3.23
CA LYS A 13 -44.21 0.33 -2.61
C LYS A 13 -42.73 0.46 -2.30
N LEU A 14 -42.07 -0.60 -1.81
CA LEU A 14 -40.62 -0.61 -1.57
C LEU A 14 -39.81 -0.53 -2.87
N LEU A 15 -40.25 -1.19 -3.94
CA LEU A 15 -39.64 -1.11 -5.27
C LEU A 15 -39.80 0.27 -5.90
N LEU A 16 -40.97 0.91 -5.72
CA LEU A 16 -41.24 2.28 -6.18
C LEU A 16 -40.45 3.32 -5.39
N ALA A 17 -40.36 3.17 -4.06
CA ALA A 17 -39.52 4.01 -3.21
C ALA A 17 -38.02 3.86 -3.54
N GLY A 18 -37.56 2.62 -3.80
CA GLY A 18 -36.22 2.35 -4.28
C GLY A 18 -35.96 3.01 -5.65
N ARG A 19 -36.88 2.87 -6.61
CA ARG A 19 -36.79 3.54 -7.92
C ARG A 19 -36.75 5.06 -7.79
N GLN A 20 -37.57 5.65 -6.91
CA GLN A 20 -37.55 7.10 -6.66
C GLN A 20 -36.20 7.57 -6.11
N TYR A 21 -35.61 6.84 -5.16
CA TYR A 21 -34.28 7.12 -4.60
C TYR A 21 -33.16 7.02 -5.66
N TYR A 22 -33.22 6.02 -6.55
CA TYR A 22 -32.29 5.88 -7.67
C TYR A 22 -32.47 6.97 -8.73
N THR A 23 -33.70 7.43 -8.97
CA THR A 23 -33.95 8.53 -9.91
C THR A 23 -33.53 9.88 -9.34
N THR A 24 -33.70 10.19 -8.06
CA THR A 24 -33.22 11.47 -7.50
C THR A 24 -31.69 11.53 -7.40
N ALA A 25 -31.02 10.42 -7.06
CA ALA A 25 -29.56 10.34 -7.12
C ALA A 25 -29.04 10.41 -8.57
N GLY A 26 -29.68 9.70 -9.50
CA GLY A 26 -29.33 9.73 -10.93
C GLY A 26 -29.59 11.08 -11.61
N LEU A 27 -30.66 11.79 -11.23
CA LEU A 27 -30.98 13.13 -11.73
C LEU A 27 -30.02 14.20 -11.17
N ARG A 28 -29.61 14.10 -9.90
CA ARG A 28 -28.52 14.95 -9.35
C ARG A 28 -27.19 14.70 -10.06
N GLN A 29 -26.82 13.44 -10.30
CA GLN A 29 -25.60 13.10 -11.04
C GLN A 29 -25.65 13.57 -12.51
N GLN A 30 -26.81 13.55 -13.16
CA GLN A 30 -26.99 14.12 -14.50
C GLN A 30 -26.88 15.65 -14.51
N ALA A 31 -27.39 16.34 -13.47
CA ALA A 31 -27.26 17.79 -13.33
C ALA A 31 -25.80 18.23 -13.11
N ILE A 32 -25.05 17.50 -12.28
CA ILE A 32 -23.60 17.71 -12.10
C ILE A 32 -22.87 17.44 -13.42
N ARG A 33 -23.19 16.35 -14.14
CA ARG A 33 -22.66 16.08 -15.49
C ARG A 33 -22.89 17.25 -16.44
N SER A 34 -24.12 17.76 -16.54
CA SER A 34 -24.42 18.87 -17.43
C SER A 34 -23.72 20.16 -17.01
N ASN A 35 -23.51 20.38 -15.71
CA ASN A 35 -22.82 21.58 -15.22
C ASN A 35 -21.30 21.51 -15.39
N VAL A 36 -20.67 20.34 -15.20
CA VAL A 36 -19.23 20.14 -15.40
C VAL A 36 -18.89 20.08 -16.89
N GLU A 37 -19.70 19.42 -17.71
CA GLU A 37 -19.46 19.31 -19.17
C GLU A 37 -19.79 20.61 -19.93
N ARG A 38 -20.70 21.48 -19.44
CA ARG A 38 -21.07 22.76 -20.09
C ARG A 38 -20.38 24.02 -19.54
N ALA A 39 -19.57 23.92 -18.49
CA ALA A 39 -18.93 25.10 -17.91
C ALA A 39 -17.89 25.72 -18.86
N THR A 40 -18.28 26.75 -19.61
CA THR A 40 -17.38 27.61 -20.41
C THR A 40 -17.13 28.97 -19.73
N THR A 41 -17.73 29.24 -18.56
CA THR A 41 -17.53 30.48 -17.80
C THR A 41 -17.59 30.24 -16.28
N ALA A 42 -16.58 30.74 -15.55
CA ALA A 42 -16.33 30.49 -14.13
C ALA A 42 -17.39 31.00 -13.12
N SER A 43 -18.33 31.85 -13.53
CA SER A 43 -19.21 32.59 -12.61
C SER A 43 -20.55 31.91 -12.26
N SER A 44 -20.89 30.75 -12.85
CA SER A 44 -22.20 30.09 -12.67
C SER A 44 -22.13 28.61 -12.25
N VAL A 45 -20.94 28.10 -11.93
CA VAL A 45 -20.75 26.67 -11.62
C VAL A 45 -20.97 26.42 -10.13
N GLN A 46 -21.99 25.64 -9.79
CA GLN A 46 -22.18 25.15 -8.43
C GLN A 46 -21.10 24.10 -8.12
N GLU A 47 -20.20 24.41 -7.17
CA GLU A 47 -19.15 23.49 -6.73
C GLU A 47 -19.74 22.27 -6.00
N PRO A 48 -19.20 21.05 -6.24
CA PRO A 48 -19.67 19.85 -5.58
C PRO A 48 -19.31 19.85 -4.09
N THR A 49 -20.10 19.11 -3.31
CA THR A 49 -19.71 18.74 -1.94
C THR A 49 -18.46 17.86 -1.97
N TYR A 50 -17.75 17.74 -0.84
CA TYR A 50 -16.55 16.89 -0.76
C TYR A 50 -16.85 15.43 -1.13
N PHE A 51 -17.99 14.92 -0.69
CA PHE A 51 -18.46 13.57 -1.03
C PHE A 51 -18.70 13.41 -2.54
N GLU A 52 -19.44 14.34 -3.16
CA GLU A 52 -19.71 14.30 -4.60
C GLU A 52 -18.43 14.43 -5.44
N MET A 53 -17.42 15.17 -4.96
CA MET A 53 -16.11 15.28 -5.59
C MET A 53 -15.37 13.93 -5.63
N VAL A 54 -15.32 13.22 -4.49
CA VAL A 54 -14.66 11.91 -4.43
C VAL A 54 -15.41 10.89 -5.28
N GLU A 55 -16.75 10.86 -5.21
CA GLU A 55 -17.57 10.02 -6.07
C GLU A 55 -17.30 10.32 -7.55
N HIS A 56 -17.18 11.58 -7.95
CA HIS A 56 -16.90 11.98 -9.32
C HIS A 56 -15.61 11.36 -9.85
N PHE A 57 -14.52 11.40 -9.08
CA PHE A 57 -13.24 10.83 -9.51
C PHE A 57 -13.30 9.30 -9.61
N ILE A 58 -13.93 8.62 -8.64
CA ILE A 58 -14.16 7.17 -8.70
C ILE A 58 -15.02 6.82 -9.93
N ASP A 59 -16.07 7.58 -10.21
CA ASP A 59 -16.96 7.38 -11.33
C ASP A 59 -16.27 7.56 -12.68
N LYS A 60 -15.50 8.65 -12.83
CA LYS A 60 -14.73 8.96 -14.05
C LYS A 60 -13.78 7.80 -14.36
N SER A 61 -13.00 7.35 -13.39
CA SER A 61 -12.04 6.26 -13.56
C SER A 61 -12.72 4.90 -13.74
N SER A 62 -13.81 4.61 -13.02
CA SER A 62 -14.59 3.38 -13.21
C SER A 62 -15.13 3.25 -14.63
N ARG A 63 -15.54 4.36 -15.27
CA ARG A 63 -16.01 4.34 -16.66
C ARG A 63 -14.88 4.05 -17.65
N LEU A 64 -13.67 4.54 -17.40
CA LEU A 64 -12.51 4.25 -18.24
C LEU A 64 -12.15 2.76 -18.18
N VAL A 65 -12.12 2.21 -16.96
CA VAL A 65 -11.88 0.78 -16.75
C VAL A 65 -13.00 -0.05 -17.39
N GLU A 66 -14.27 0.33 -17.20
CA GLU A 66 -15.41 -0.34 -17.84
C GLU A 66 -15.29 -0.34 -19.38
N ARG A 67 -14.90 0.78 -19.99
CA ARG A 67 -14.69 0.86 -21.45
C ARG A 67 -13.60 -0.10 -21.91
N ARG A 68 -12.47 -0.16 -21.19
CA ARG A 68 -11.38 -1.10 -21.48
C ARG A 68 -11.85 -2.55 -21.37
N LEU A 69 -12.51 -2.91 -20.27
CA LEU A 69 -13.01 -4.28 -20.04
C LEU A 69 -13.99 -4.72 -21.13
N ARG A 70 -14.85 -3.81 -21.62
CA ARG A 70 -15.78 -4.10 -22.72
C ARG A 70 -15.10 -4.21 -24.08
N ALA A 71 -13.96 -3.56 -24.27
CA ALA A 71 -13.18 -3.63 -25.52
C ALA A 71 -12.30 -4.89 -25.58
N GLU A 72 -12.13 -5.61 -24.47
CA GLU A 72 -11.28 -6.79 -24.37
C GLU A 72 -11.92 -8.00 -25.06
N LYS A 73 -11.42 -8.36 -26.25
CA LYS A 73 -12.01 -9.38 -27.14
C LYS A 73 -12.07 -10.79 -26.55
N HIS A 74 -11.18 -11.12 -25.62
CA HIS A 74 -11.02 -12.48 -25.08
C HIS A 74 -11.61 -12.65 -23.67
N LEU A 75 -12.28 -11.64 -23.12
CA LEU A 75 -12.84 -11.69 -21.78
C LEU A 75 -14.17 -12.48 -21.79
N PRO A 76 -14.30 -13.59 -21.05
CA PRO A 76 -15.56 -14.32 -20.93
C PRO A 76 -16.70 -13.42 -20.42
N LEU A 77 -17.91 -13.60 -20.94
CA LEU A 77 -19.07 -12.78 -20.54
C LEU A 77 -19.39 -12.88 -19.03
N SER A 78 -19.14 -14.03 -18.41
CA SER A 78 -19.29 -14.22 -16.96
C SER A 78 -18.31 -13.35 -16.18
N GLU A 79 -17.04 -13.35 -16.58
CA GLU A 79 -15.97 -12.55 -15.99
C GLU A 79 -16.21 -11.05 -16.18
N LEU A 80 -16.63 -10.64 -17.39
CA LEU A 80 -17.02 -9.25 -17.64
C LEU A 80 -18.17 -8.82 -16.72
N LYS A 81 -19.23 -9.62 -16.59
CA LYS A 81 -20.35 -9.30 -15.68
C LYS A 81 -19.90 -9.21 -14.23
N PHE A 82 -19.01 -10.11 -13.80
CA PHE A 82 -18.43 -10.10 -12.46
C PHE A 82 -17.63 -8.81 -12.22
N ARG A 83 -16.67 -8.47 -13.09
CA ARG A 83 -15.86 -7.24 -12.96
C ARG A 83 -16.72 -5.97 -12.96
N LEU A 84 -17.75 -5.90 -13.82
CA LEU A 84 -18.71 -4.80 -13.81
C LEU A 84 -19.55 -4.73 -12.52
N GLY A 85 -19.85 -5.87 -11.91
CA GLY A 85 -20.48 -5.94 -10.59
C GLY A 85 -19.58 -5.41 -9.49
N VAL A 86 -18.30 -5.80 -9.51
CA VAL A 86 -17.28 -5.32 -8.55
C VAL A 86 -17.06 -3.81 -8.70
N LEU A 87 -17.02 -3.27 -9.92
CA LEU A 87 -16.93 -1.81 -10.14
C LEU A 87 -18.07 -1.03 -9.45
N LYS A 88 -19.28 -1.60 -9.39
CA LYS A 88 -20.40 -0.99 -8.66
C LYS A 88 -20.20 -1.11 -7.15
N LYS A 89 -19.64 -2.23 -6.67
CA LYS A 89 -19.31 -2.45 -5.26
C LYS A 89 -18.26 -1.47 -4.75
N ILE A 90 -17.21 -1.18 -5.53
CA ILE A 90 -16.11 -0.27 -5.16
C ILE A 90 -16.62 1.14 -4.81
N LYS A 91 -17.78 1.56 -5.33
CA LYS A 91 -18.34 2.89 -5.06
C LYS A 91 -19.08 2.99 -3.72
N ILE A 92 -19.53 1.87 -3.18
CA ILE A 92 -20.45 1.84 -2.05
C ILE A 92 -19.66 1.37 -0.81
N PRO A 93 -19.66 2.13 0.29
CA PRO A 93 -19.03 1.68 1.52
C PRO A 93 -19.75 0.45 2.08
N GLU A 94 -18.99 -0.56 2.49
CA GLU A 94 -19.53 -1.82 3.04
C GLU A 94 -20.27 -1.62 4.38
N SER A 95 -19.80 -0.71 5.24
CA SER A 95 -20.44 -0.45 6.52
C SER A 95 -20.24 0.98 7.00
N VAL A 96 -21.30 1.58 7.53
CA VAL A 96 -21.27 2.87 8.23
C VAL A 96 -22.05 2.74 9.51
N THR A 97 -21.44 3.08 10.63
CA THR A 97 -22.10 3.03 11.95
C THR A 97 -21.98 4.37 12.65
N LYS A 98 -23.13 4.86 13.11
CA LYS A 98 -23.25 6.02 13.98
C LYS A 98 -23.28 5.55 15.43
N PHE A 99 -22.40 6.12 16.24
CA PHE A 99 -22.31 5.89 17.67
C PHE A 99 -22.81 7.13 18.40
N ASN A 100 -23.68 6.93 19.39
CA ASN A 100 -24.14 7.99 20.26
C ASN A 100 -23.92 7.53 21.70
N PHE A 101 -23.12 8.26 22.46
CA PHE A 101 -22.83 7.91 23.85
C PHE A 101 -22.79 9.16 24.73
N PRO A 102 -23.31 9.09 25.95
CA PRO A 102 -23.23 10.20 26.89
C PRO A 102 -21.83 10.27 27.51
N ILE A 103 -21.40 11.49 27.83
CA ILE A 103 -20.26 11.76 28.70
C ILE A 103 -20.70 12.68 29.84
N ILE A 104 -20.03 12.57 30.99
CA ILE A 104 -20.14 13.54 32.07
C ILE A 104 -19.01 14.56 31.87
N ARG A 105 -19.39 15.82 31.70
CA ARG A 105 -18.48 16.96 31.62
C ARG A 105 -17.86 17.28 32.98
N ASP A 106 -16.77 18.04 33.00
CA ASP A 106 -16.12 18.41 34.26
C ASP A 106 -17.00 19.29 35.16
N ASN A 107 -17.98 19.98 34.58
CA ASN A 107 -18.99 20.76 35.31
C ASN A 107 -20.17 19.92 35.84
N GLY A 108 -20.18 18.61 35.58
CA GLY A 108 -21.25 17.68 35.99
C GLY A 108 -22.38 17.50 34.97
N ASP A 109 -22.43 18.31 33.91
CA ASP A 109 -23.47 18.17 32.88
C ASP A 109 -23.26 16.88 32.06
N VAL A 110 -24.38 16.30 31.60
CA VAL A 110 -24.35 15.16 30.68
C VAL A 110 -24.49 15.66 29.25
N GLU A 111 -23.48 15.38 28.43
CA GLU A 111 -23.48 15.72 27.01
C GLU A 111 -23.54 14.45 26.15
N LEU A 112 -24.38 14.45 25.11
CA LEU A 112 -24.45 13.35 24.15
C LEU A 112 -23.47 13.60 23.01
N ILE A 113 -22.50 12.68 22.85
CA ILE A 113 -21.50 12.76 21.78
C ILE A 113 -21.96 11.95 20.57
N HIS A 114 -21.82 12.54 19.39
CA HIS A 114 -22.09 11.90 18.11
C HIS A 114 -20.78 11.53 17.41
N ALA A 115 -20.65 10.27 17.03
CA ALA A 115 -19.50 9.76 16.30
C ALA A 115 -19.89 8.81 15.17
N TRP A 116 -19.00 8.63 14.21
CA TRP A 116 -19.17 7.72 13.08
C TRP A 116 -17.90 6.92 12.84
N ARG A 117 -18.05 5.68 12.37
CA ARG A 117 -16.99 4.91 11.71
C ARG A 117 -17.55 4.33 10.42
N CYS A 118 -16.89 4.62 9.31
CA CYS A 118 -17.15 4.03 8.00
C CYS A 118 -16.01 3.08 7.64
N GLN A 119 -16.35 1.85 7.25
CA GLN A 119 -15.45 0.91 6.60
C GLN A 119 -15.91 0.80 5.15
N HIS A 120 -15.10 1.34 4.25
CA HIS A 120 -15.46 1.43 2.85
C HIS A 120 -15.33 0.07 2.15
N SER A 121 -14.22 -0.64 2.36
CA SER A 121 -14.01 -1.94 1.74
C SER A 121 -13.20 -2.83 2.66
N ARG A 122 -13.58 -4.10 2.77
CA ARG A 122 -12.83 -5.16 3.47
C ARG A 122 -12.25 -6.18 2.50
N HIS A 123 -11.99 -5.79 1.24
CA HIS A 123 -11.28 -6.65 0.29
C HIS A 123 -9.92 -7.08 0.84
N LEU A 124 -9.24 -6.18 1.56
CA LEU A 124 -8.08 -6.48 2.39
C LEU A 124 -8.38 -6.07 3.83
N ASN A 125 -8.00 -6.93 4.77
CA ASN A 125 -8.08 -6.64 6.20
C ASN A 125 -6.67 -6.51 6.79
N PRO A 126 -6.48 -5.62 7.79
CA PRO A 126 -7.49 -4.77 8.42
C PRO A 126 -7.91 -3.56 7.56
N CYS A 127 -9.02 -2.94 7.92
CA CYS A 127 -9.37 -1.60 7.47
C CYS A 127 -8.45 -0.54 8.10
N LYS A 128 -8.22 0.58 7.41
CA LYS A 128 -7.32 1.64 7.86
C LYS A 128 -7.90 3.02 7.60
N GLY A 129 -7.86 3.85 8.63
CA GLY A 129 -7.93 5.31 8.46
C GLY A 129 -8.25 6.07 9.74
N GLY A 130 -8.00 7.37 9.68
CA GLY A 130 -7.91 8.22 10.88
C GLY A 130 -9.23 8.49 11.60
N ILE A 131 -9.16 9.12 12.77
CA ILE A 131 -10.29 9.62 13.55
C ILE A 131 -10.20 11.14 13.61
N ARG A 132 -11.20 11.84 13.07
CA ARG A 132 -11.27 13.31 13.03
C ARG A 132 -12.14 13.84 14.17
N TYR A 133 -11.66 14.83 14.92
CA TYR A 133 -12.48 15.59 15.87
C TYR A 133 -12.73 16.99 15.32
N ALA A 134 -13.95 17.25 14.84
CA ALA A 134 -14.33 18.57 14.33
C ALA A 134 -15.86 18.80 14.47
N PRO A 135 -16.32 20.06 14.64
CA PRO A 135 -17.74 20.36 14.90
C PRO A 135 -18.66 20.13 13.68
N ASP A 136 -18.08 20.05 12.49
CA ASP A 136 -18.70 19.88 11.19
C ASP A 136 -18.69 18.43 10.68
N VAL A 137 -18.12 17.49 11.46
CA VAL A 137 -18.11 16.06 11.11
C VAL A 137 -19.53 15.56 10.81
N GLU A 138 -19.68 14.98 9.63
CA GLU A 138 -20.92 14.37 9.15
C GLU A 138 -20.69 13.01 8.48
N GLU A 139 -21.77 12.24 8.33
CA GLU A 139 -21.70 10.89 7.77
C GLU A 139 -21.14 10.84 6.34
N ASN A 140 -21.53 11.80 5.49
CA ASN A 140 -21.13 11.82 4.08
C ASN A 140 -19.63 12.13 3.92
N GLU A 141 -19.10 13.06 4.73
CA GLU A 141 -17.67 13.36 4.79
C GLU A 141 -16.87 12.11 5.21
N VAL A 142 -17.32 11.41 6.25
CA VAL A 142 -16.67 10.19 6.74
C VAL A 142 -16.68 9.08 5.68
N LYS A 143 -17.76 8.94 4.91
CA LYS A 143 -17.83 8.02 3.75
C LYS A 143 -16.83 8.38 2.66
N ALA A 144 -16.76 9.67 2.29
CA ALA A 144 -15.84 10.16 1.26
C ALA A 144 -14.37 9.91 1.63
N LEU A 145 -14.01 10.22 2.87
CA LEU A 145 -12.66 10.00 3.36
C LEU A 145 -12.32 8.51 3.47
N ALA A 146 -13.30 7.65 3.81
CA ALA A 146 -13.09 6.20 3.86
C ALA A 146 -12.86 5.58 2.47
N SER A 147 -13.57 6.05 1.44
CA SER A 147 -13.37 5.61 0.06
C SER A 147 -12.01 6.07 -0.48
N LEU A 148 -11.62 7.32 -0.20
CA LEU A 148 -10.27 7.82 -0.48
C LEU A 148 -9.19 6.96 0.17
N MET A 149 -9.38 6.51 1.42
CA MET A 149 -8.41 5.63 2.08
C MET A 149 -8.26 4.28 1.36
N THR A 150 -9.35 3.73 0.79
CA THR A 150 -9.27 2.47 0.02
C THR A 150 -8.45 2.67 -1.25
N ILE A 151 -8.74 3.74 -1.99
CA ILE A 151 -8.03 4.07 -3.24
C ILE A 151 -6.55 4.35 -2.93
N LYS A 152 -6.27 5.17 -1.92
CA LYS A 152 -4.91 5.52 -1.50
C LYS A 152 -4.09 4.29 -1.10
N CYS A 153 -4.64 3.41 -0.26
CA CYS A 153 -3.96 2.17 0.11
C CYS A 153 -3.63 1.31 -1.12
N ALA A 154 -4.56 1.19 -2.08
CA ALA A 154 -4.33 0.46 -3.32
C ALA A 154 -3.26 1.10 -4.22
N VAL A 155 -3.20 2.43 -4.32
CA VAL A 155 -2.15 3.13 -5.09
C VAL A 155 -0.75 2.78 -4.58
N VAL A 156 -0.55 2.76 -3.26
CA VAL A 156 0.75 2.50 -2.63
C VAL A 156 0.98 1.06 -2.17
N ASP A 157 0.18 0.11 -2.68
CA ASP A 157 0.25 -1.33 -2.35
C ASP A 157 0.29 -1.62 -0.84
N VAL A 158 -0.37 -0.77 -0.05
CA VAL A 158 -0.57 -1.00 1.37
C VAL A 158 -1.77 -1.93 1.51
N PRO A 159 -1.63 -3.09 2.17
CA PRO A 159 -2.64 -4.16 2.14
C PRO A 159 -3.79 -3.91 3.12
N PHE A 160 -4.43 -2.75 3.02
CA PHE A 160 -5.54 -2.35 3.88
C PHE A 160 -6.78 -1.95 3.07
N GLY A 161 -7.93 -2.33 3.59
CA GLY A 161 -9.20 -1.70 3.25
C GLY A 161 -9.26 -0.25 3.76
N GLY A 162 -10.03 0.62 3.13
CA GLY A 162 -10.18 1.99 3.62
C GLY A 162 -11.24 2.10 4.71
N ALA A 163 -10.97 2.90 5.73
CA ALA A 163 -11.93 3.31 6.75
C ALA A 163 -11.73 4.76 7.15
N LYS A 164 -12.69 5.32 7.86
CA LYS A 164 -12.58 6.64 8.49
C LYS A 164 -13.49 6.74 9.69
N GLY A 165 -13.03 7.42 10.74
CA GLY A 165 -13.84 7.78 11.89
C GLY A 165 -13.95 9.30 12.03
N GLY A 166 -15.03 9.74 12.65
CA GLY A 166 -15.23 11.15 12.98
C GLY A 166 -16.04 11.30 14.27
N VAL A 167 -15.70 12.29 15.08
CA VAL A 167 -16.43 12.66 16.30
C VAL A 167 -16.78 14.14 16.18
N ARG A 168 -18.07 14.45 16.34
CA ARG A 168 -18.59 15.80 16.15
C ARG A 168 -18.41 16.64 17.42
N ILE A 169 -17.19 17.10 17.64
CA ILE A 169 -16.80 17.95 18.76
C ILE A 169 -15.78 19.00 18.31
N GLU A 170 -15.71 20.12 19.01
CA GLU A 170 -14.62 21.08 18.86
C GLU A 170 -13.62 20.89 20.02
N PRO A 171 -12.44 20.27 19.80
CA PRO A 171 -11.55 19.84 20.89
C PRO A 171 -11.12 20.96 21.84
N SER A 172 -11.04 22.21 21.38
CA SER A 172 -10.66 23.37 22.20
C SER A 172 -11.69 23.73 23.27
N LYS A 173 -12.93 23.23 23.17
CA LYS A 173 -14.01 23.42 24.16
C LYS A 173 -14.03 22.34 25.24
N TYR A 174 -13.09 21.41 25.22
CA TYR A 174 -13.03 20.29 26.15
C TYR A 174 -11.72 20.30 26.93
N SER A 175 -11.78 19.91 28.19
CA SER A 175 -10.57 19.67 28.97
C SER A 175 -9.86 18.40 28.49
N LYS A 176 -8.58 18.23 28.86
CA LYS A 176 -7.85 16.98 28.57
C LYS A 176 -8.53 15.76 29.19
N GLY A 177 -9.12 15.91 30.39
CA GLY A 177 -9.84 14.84 31.06
C GLY A 177 -11.14 14.48 30.35
N GLU A 178 -11.87 15.48 29.83
CA GLU A 178 -13.06 15.25 29.00
C GLU A 178 -12.70 14.54 27.68
N LEU A 179 -11.65 15.00 26.99
CA LEU A 179 -11.16 14.37 25.76
C LEU A 179 -10.72 12.91 25.97
N GLU A 180 -10.07 12.62 27.10
CA GLU A 180 -9.73 11.26 27.49
C GLU A 180 -10.98 10.40 27.65
N ARG A 181 -11.99 10.88 28.42
CA ARG A 181 -13.25 10.14 28.62
C ARG A 181 -13.98 9.88 27.31
N ILE A 182 -14.05 10.87 26.41
CA ILE A 182 -14.64 10.73 25.07
C ILE A 182 -13.88 9.65 24.27
N THR A 183 -12.56 9.76 24.20
CA THR A 183 -11.72 8.88 23.37
C THR A 183 -11.75 7.44 23.88
N ARG A 184 -11.70 7.24 25.20
CA ARG A 184 -11.79 5.91 25.79
C ARG A 184 -13.17 5.28 25.58
N LYS A 185 -14.25 6.05 25.79
CA LYS A 185 -15.61 5.56 25.53
C LYS A 185 -15.79 5.18 24.06
N LEU A 186 -15.29 6.00 23.13
CA LEU A 186 -15.27 5.69 21.70
C LEU A 186 -14.51 4.38 21.42
N ALA A 187 -13.33 4.19 22.01
CA ALA A 187 -12.54 2.96 21.84
C ALA A 187 -13.28 1.72 22.36
N THR A 188 -13.98 1.82 23.49
CA THR A 188 -14.85 0.74 24.00
C THR A 188 -15.96 0.41 23.01
N GLU A 189 -16.72 1.39 22.54
CA GLU A 189 -17.79 1.20 21.56
C GLU A 189 -17.28 0.56 20.26
N PHE A 190 -16.12 1.02 19.76
CA PHE A 190 -15.52 0.45 18.56
C PHE A 190 -15.05 -1.00 18.79
N THR A 191 -14.46 -1.30 19.94
CA THR A 191 -14.00 -2.66 20.29
C THR A 191 -15.16 -3.63 20.35
N GLU A 192 -16.26 -3.26 21.02
CA GLU A 192 -17.44 -4.12 21.16
C GLU A 192 -18.16 -4.39 19.85
N LYS A 193 -18.15 -3.42 18.92
CA LYS A 193 -18.82 -3.53 17.61
C LYS A 193 -17.91 -3.99 16.46
N GLY A 194 -16.64 -4.31 16.74
CA GLY A 194 -15.70 -4.82 15.73
C GLY A 194 -15.13 -3.75 14.78
N TYR A 195 -15.09 -2.49 15.23
CA TYR A 195 -14.52 -1.33 14.52
C TYR A 195 -13.14 -0.90 15.06
N LEU A 196 -12.56 -1.70 15.96
CA LEU A 196 -11.20 -1.52 16.46
C LEU A 196 -10.57 -2.89 16.73
N GLY A 197 -9.39 -3.12 16.16
CA GLY A 197 -8.59 -4.31 16.44
C GLY A 197 -7.52 -4.55 15.37
N PRO A 198 -6.41 -5.24 15.71
CA PRO A 198 -5.25 -5.40 14.83
C PRO A 198 -5.55 -6.02 13.47
N ALA A 199 -6.53 -6.93 13.41
CA ALA A 199 -6.89 -7.69 12.22
C ALA A 199 -8.21 -7.25 11.56
N CYS A 200 -8.95 -6.30 12.15
CA CYS A 200 -10.24 -5.84 11.63
C CYS A 200 -10.22 -4.39 11.16
N ASP A 201 -9.84 -3.45 12.02
CA ASP A 201 -9.86 -2.02 11.72
C ASP A 201 -8.87 -1.28 12.63
N VAL A 202 -7.93 -0.58 12.00
CA VAL A 202 -6.78 0.06 12.65
C VAL A 202 -6.86 1.58 12.45
N PRO A 203 -7.33 2.35 13.45
CA PRO A 203 -7.36 3.79 13.36
C PRO A 203 -5.98 4.48 13.32
N ALA A 204 -6.00 5.78 13.08
CA ALA A 204 -4.84 6.68 13.09
C ALA A 204 -5.28 8.09 13.52
N PRO A 205 -4.32 9.02 13.74
CA PRO A 205 -4.63 10.43 13.88
C PRO A 205 -5.22 11.02 12.60
N ASP A 206 -6.01 12.07 12.76
CA ASP A 206 -6.43 13.04 11.75
C ASP A 206 -6.65 14.40 12.44
N MET A 207 -7.21 15.39 11.74
CA MET A 207 -7.55 16.70 12.31
C MET A 207 -8.24 16.58 13.68
N GLY A 208 -7.69 17.26 14.68
CA GLY A 208 -8.20 17.27 16.04
C GLY A 208 -7.79 16.07 16.91
N THR A 209 -7.00 15.13 16.39
CA THR A 209 -6.42 14.01 17.15
C THR A 209 -4.91 13.87 16.87
N GLY A 210 -4.18 13.30 17.81
CA GLY A 210 -2.74 13.10 17.73
C GLY A 210 -2.28 11.86 18.50
N GLU A 211 -1.01 11.83 18.88
CA GLU A 211 -0.40 10.69 19.57
C GLU A 211 -1.10 10.36 20.89
N GLN A 212 -1.56 11.39 21.62
CA GLN A 212 -2.23 11.22 22.91
C GLN A 212 -3.55 10.44 22.77
N GLU A 213 -4.40 10.79 21.81
CA GLU A 213 -5.64 10.08 21.55
C GLU A 213 -5.37 8.63 21.12
N MET A 214 -4.35 8.41 20.29
CA MET A 214 -3.96 7.05 19.88
C MET A 214 -3.46 6.23 21.06
N ALA A 215 -2.75 6.85 22.01
CA ALA A 215 -2.33 6.19 23.25
C ALA A 215 -3.52 5.77 24.12
N TRP A 216 -4.54 6.63 24.26
CA TRP A 216 -5.77 6.29 24.99
C TRP A 216 -6.54 5.15 24.31
N ILE A 217 -6.63 5.15 22.98
CA ILE A 217 -7.26 4.08 22.20
C ILE A 217 -6.51 2.75 22.42
N ALA A 218 -5.18 2.75 22.25
CA ALA A 218 -4.35 1.57 22.40
C ALA A 218 -4.47 0.98 23.81
N SER A 219 -4.33 1.83 24.84
CA SER A 219 -4.48 1.45 26.24
C SER A 219 -5.85 0.84 26.53
N THR A 220 -6.93 1.45 26.02
CA THR A 220 -8.30 0.98 26.27
C THR A 220 -8.56 -0.36 25.59
N TYR A 221 -8.13 -0.53 24.33
CA TYR A 221 -8.24 -1.81 23.64
C TYR A 221 -7.44 -2.91 24.36
N ALA A 222 -6.19 -2.61 24.76
CA ALA A 222 -5.36 -3.55 25.50
C ALA A 222 -5.96 -3.94 26.86
N SER A 223 -6.62 -3.01 27.57
CA SER A 223 -7.33 -3.35 28.81
C SER A 223 -8.52 -4.29 28.58
N ILE A 224 -9.23 -4.16 27.45
CA ILE A 224 -10.42 -4.99 27.15
C ILE A 224 -10.01 -6.34 26.56
N ARG A 225 -9.11 -6.35 25.57
CA ARG A 225 -8.77 -7.53 24.75
C ARG A 225 -7.32 -8.01 24.89
N GLY A 226 -6.44 -7.26 25.55
CA GLY A 226 -5.00 -7.58 25.59
C GLY A 226 -4.63 -8.89 26.29
N HIS A 227 -5.52 -9.45 27.11
CA HIS A 227 -5.32 -10.78 27.71
C HIS A 227 -5.55 -11.94 26.71
N VAL A 228 -6.26 -11.71 25.59
CA VAL A 228 -6.48 -12.70 24.52
C VAL A 228 -5.77 -12.35 23.22
N ASP A 229 -5.43 -11.08 23.01
CA ASP A 229 -4.84 -10.57 21.78
C ASP A 229 -3.39 -10.14 22.02
N LYS A 230 -2.44 -10.99 21.61
CA LYS A 230 -1.01 -10.71 21.73
C LYS A 230 -0.58 -9.45 20.97
N ASP A 231 -1.34 -9.08 19.93
CA ASP A 231 -1.02 -7.96 19.05
C ASP A 231 -1.83 -6.70 19.41
N ALA A 232 -2.35 -6.61 20.64
CA ALA A 232 -3.30 -5.57 21.03
C ALA A 232 -2.84 -4.13 20.73
N TYR A 233 -1.55 -3.82 20.84
CA TYR A 233 -1.01 -2.48 20.54
C TYR A 233 -0.95 -2.17 19.03
N ALA A 234 -1.14 -3.15 18.16
CA ALA A 234 -1.33 -2.96 16.72
C ALA A 234 -2.77 -2.56 16.35
N CYS A 235 -3.70 -2.42 17.32
CA CYS A 235 -5.07 -1.97 17.05
C CYS A 235 -5.15 -0.53 16.53
N VAL A 236 -4.12 0.29 16.72
CA VAL A 236 -4.07 1.69 16.31
C VAL A 236 -2.63 2.10 15.96
N THR A 237 -2.49 3.07 15.07
CA THR A 237 -1.19 3.63 14.62
C THR A 237 -1.12 5.12 14.90
N GLY A 238 0.05 5.74 14.74
CA GLY A 238 0.31 7.12 15.16
C GLY A 238 0.46 7.24 16.67
N LYS A 239 0.93 6.17 17.32
CA LYS A 239 1.17 6.15 18.78
C LYS A 239 2.48 6.87 19.10
N PRO A 240 2.65 7.38 20.34
CA PRO A 240 3.95 7.78 20.86
C PRO A 240 4.97 6.64 20.74
N ILE A 241 6.24 6.99 20.49
CA ILE A 241 7.33 6.02 20.27
C ILE A 241 7.46 5.03 21.45
N ASN A 242 7.30 5.53 22.68
CA ASN A 242 7.46 4.73 23.91
C ASN A 242 6.40 3.64 24.12
N ILE A 243 5.26 3.69 23.40
CA ILE A 243 4.19 2.67 23.49
C ILE A 243 3.97 1.92 22.16
N GLY A 244 5.04 1.79 21.36
CA GLY A 244 5.01 1.05 20.09
C GLY A 244 4.75 1.92 18.86
N GLY A 245 4.88 3.24 18.96
CA GLY A 245 4.99 4.12 17.80
C GLY A 245 6.22 3.82 16.95
N ILE A 246 6.28 4.38 15.74
CA ILE A 246 7.42 4.23 14.83
C ILE A 246 8.12 5.57 14.62
N ASN A 247 9.46 5.53 14.57
CA ASN A 247 10.26 6.68 14.16
C ASN A 247 9.93 7.07 12.71
N GLY A 248 9.98 8.36 12.39
CA GLY A 248 9.66 8.83 11.05
C GLY A 248 8.18 9.13 10.81
N ARG A 249 7.27 8.79 11.74
CA ARG A 249 5.81 8.87 11.47
C ARG A 249 5.29 10.29 11.33
N GLN A 250 5.81 11.25 12.10
CA GLN A 250 5.31 12.63 12.08
C GLN A 250 5.68 13.30 10.74
N GLU A 251 6.92 13.14 10.31
CA GLU A 251 7.49 13.68 9.08
C GLU A 251 7.12 12.87 7.82
N ALA A 252 6.62 11.63 7.96
CA ALA A 252 6.30 10.70 6.88
C ALA A 252 5.48 11.30 5.74
N THR A 253 4.43 12.06 6.05
CA THR A 253 3.59 12.68 5.01
C THR A 253 4.38 13.75 4.25
N GLY A 254 5.10 14.63 4.95
CA GLY A 254 5.95 15.64 4.31
C GLY A 254 7.07 15.03 3.47
N LYS A 255 7.66 13.93 3.94
CA LYS A 255 8.65 13.16 3.18
C LYS A 255 8.05 12.47 1.96
N GLY A 256 6.81 11.99 2.05
CA GLY A 256 6.04 11.48 0.91
C GLY A 256 5.85 12.54 -0.18
N ILE A 257 5.48 13.78 0.20
CA ILE A 257 5.37 14.92 -0.73
C ILE A 257 6.70 15.21 -1.41
N TRP A 258 7.79 15.24 -0.63
CA TRP A 258 9.12 15.42 -1.17
C TRP A 258 9.50 14.31 -2.15
N ASN A 259 9.25 13.04 -1.82
CA ASN A 259 9.53 11.89 -2.69
C ASN A 259 8.73 11.97 -4.00
N ALA A 260 7.44 12.29 -3.92
CA ALA A 260 6.59 12.48 -5.09
C ALA A 260 7.16 13.59 -6.01
N LEU A 261 7.46 14.76 -5.46
CA LEU A 261 8.10 15.84 -6.21
C LEU A 261 9.45 15.42 -6.80
N ASN A 262 10.29 14.73 -6.03
CA ASN A 262 11.60 14.27 -6.47
C ASN A 262 11.48 13.42 -7.75
N ILE A 263 10.52 12.50 -7.80
CA ILE A 263 10.30 11.63 -8.96
C ILE A 263 9.85 12.43 -10.19
N PHE A 264 8.87 13.32 -10.03
CA PHE A 264 8.32 14.07 -11.17
C PHE A 264 9.25 15.19 -11.65
N LEU A 265 9.98 15.85 -10.75
CA LEU A 265 10.96 16.88 -11.10
C LEU A 265 12.21 16.32 -11.80
N HIS A 266 12.54 15.05 -11.60
CA HIS A 266 13.61 14.39 -12.35
C HIS A 266 13.11 13.67 -13.61
N ASN A 267 11.81 13.75 -13.92
CA ASN A 267 11.26 13.17 -15.15
C ASN A 267 11.24 14.22 -16.27
N GLU A 268 12.14 14.07 -17.24
CA GLU A 268 12.27 15.00 -18.38
C GLU A 268 10.98 15.16 -19.19
N GLU A 269 10.17 14.10 -19.33
CA GLU A 269 8.95 14.14 -20.14
C GLU A 269 7.94 15.13 -19.54
N TYR A 270 7.74 15.08 -18.22
CA TYR A 270 6.84 16.00 -17.53
C TYR A 270 7.43 17.40 -17.43
N MET A 271 8.72 17.53 -17.13
CA MET A 271 9.39 18.82 -17.01
C MET A 271 9.36 19.62 -18.32
N LYS A 272 9.53 18.95 -19.47
CA LYS A 272 9.35 19.56 -20.80
C LYS A 272 7.92 20.07 -21.02
N LYS A 273 6.90 19.28 -20.63
CA LYS A 273 5.48 19.69 -20.77
C LYS A 273 5.13 20.94 -19.95
N VAL A 274 5.67 21.06 -18.74
CA VAL A 274 5.44 22.23 -17.87
C VAL A 274 6.45 23.37 -18.07
N SER A 275 7.38 23.24 -19.02
CA SER A 275 8.43 24.22 -19.31
C SER A 275 9.33 24.57 -18.11
N LEU A 276 9.75 23.55 -17.35
CA LEU A 276 10.69 23.69 -16.24
C LEU A 276 11.95 22.82 -16.46
N ASN A 277 13.06 23.22 -15.85
CA ASN A 277 14.27 22.38 -15.77
C ASN A 277 14.09 21.26 -14.72
N THR A 278 14.87 20.18 -14.86
CA THR A 278 14.85 19.07 -13.90
C THR A 278 15.54 19.43 -12.58
N GLY A 279 15.20 18.70 -11.50
CA GLY A 279 15.79 18.86 -10.16
C GLY A 279 15.09 19.87 -9.27
N PHE A 280 15.63 20.14 -8.08
CA PHE A 280 15.04 21.09 -7.11
C PHE A 280 15.71 22.46 -7.10
N LEU A 281 16.96 22.54 -7.55
CA LEU A 281 17.79 23.73 -7.44
C LEU A 281 17.10 24.94 -8.10
N ASP A 282 17.14 26.07 -7.41
CA ASP A 282 16.58 27.37 -7.81
C ASP A 282 15.05 27.44 -7.98
N LYS A 283 14.33 26.33 -7.77
CA LYS A 283 12.86 26.34 -7.84
C LYS A 283 12.24 27.07 -6.66
N THR A 284 11.20 27.81 -6.92
CA THR A 284 10.44 28.56 -5.92
C THR A 284 9.14 27.84 -5.57
N PHE A 285 8.75 27.89 -4.30
CA PHE A 285 7.51 27.25 -3.86
C PHE A 285 6.72 28.02 -2.81
N VAL A 286 5.41 27.83 -2.85
CA VAL A 286 4.45 28.35 -1.86
C VAL A 286 3.76 27.18 -1.15
N VAL A 287 3.66 27.26 0.18
CA VAL A 287 2.96 26.26 1.00
C VAL A 287 1.74 26.87 1.64
N GLN A 288 0.58 26.24 1.45
CA GLN A 288 -0.64 26.59 2.17
C GLN A 288 -0.86 25.61 3.32
N GLY A 289 -0.84 26.12 4.55
CA GLY A 289 -0.86 25.35 5.78
C GLY A 289 0.54 25.00 6.28
N PHE A 290 1.00 25.67 7.34
CA PHE A 290 2.30 25.41 7.97
C PHE A 290 2.17 24.51 9.20
N GLY A 291 1.27 23.53 9.13
CA GLY A 291 1.11 22.46 10.13
C GLY A 291 2.09 21.31 9.86
N ASN A 292 1.84 20.16 10.49
CA ASN A 292 2.73 18.99 10.42
C ASN A 292 3.12 18.59 8.97
N VAL A 293 2.18 18.59 8.04
CA VAL A 293 2.48 18.19 6.65
C VAL A 293 3.28 19.28 5.93
N GLY A 294 2.78 20.51 5.93
CA GLY A 294 3.40 21.60 5.17
C GLY A 294 4.76 22.03 5.71
N SER A 295 4.97 22.06 7.03
CA SER A 295 6.27 22.44 7.60
C SER A 295 7.36 21.41 7.29
N ASN A 296 7.04 20.12 7.41
CA ASN A 296 7.99 19.05 7.08
C ASN A 296 8.27 18.99 5.57
N ALA A 297 7.24 19.11 4.72
CA ALA A 297 7.44 19.18 3.26
C ALA A 297 8.33 20.37 2.87
N ALA A 298 8.07 21.56 3.44
CA ALA A 298 8.87 22.75 3.18
C ALA A 298 10.33 22.57 3.61
N ALA A 299 10.58 21.96 4.77
CA ALA A 299 11.93 21.69 5.27
C ALA A 299 12.72 20.79 4.32
N PHE A 300 12.14 19.67 3.85
CA PHE A 300 12.81 18.77 2.91
C PHE A 300 13.09 19.42 1.55
N LEU A 301 12.20 20.30 1.08
CA LEU A 301 12.39 21.04 -0.17
C LEU A 301 13.53 22.05 -0.07
N VAL A 302 13.60 22.80 1.04
CA VAL A 302 14.72 23.73 1.29
C VAL A 302 16.04 22.99 1.42
N GLN A 303 16.07 21.85 2.10
CA GLN A 303 17.25 20.99 2.19
C GLN A 303 17.73 20.50 0.82
N SER A 304 16.82 20.40 -0.16
CA SER A 304 17.11 19.97 -1.53
C SER A 304 17.48 21.11 -2.48
N GLY A 305 17.55 22.36 -1.98
CA GLY A 305 17.94 23.54 -2.76
C GLY A 305 16.79 24.35 -3.36
N ALA A 306 15.53 24.01 -3.06
CA ALA A 306 14.38 24.83 -3.44
C ALA A 306 14.17 25.99 -2.45
N ARG A 307 13.53 27.07 -2.89
CA ARG A 307 13.33 28.29 -2.10
C ARG A 307 11.86 28.50 -1.74
N CYS A 308 11.55 28.55 -0.44
CA CYS A 308 10.20 28.86 0.01
C CYS A 308 9.95 30.36 -0.11
N VAL A 309 9.04 30.79 -0.98
CA VAL A 309 8.75 32.22 -1.19
C VAL A 309 7.48 32.67 -0.48
N GLY A 310 6.61 31.74 -0.07
CA GLY A 310 5.38 32.07 0.62
C GLY A 310 4.83 30.95 1.50
N VAL A 311 4.27 31.34 2.65
CA VAL A 311 3.58 30.44 3.59
C VAL A 311 2.23 31.05 3.95
N ILE A 312 1.15 30.30 3.73
CA ILE A 312 -0.22 30.73 4.03
C ILE A 312 -0.73 29.94 5.25
N GLU A 313 -1.32 30.64 6.20
CA GLU A 313 -1.92 30.09 7.42
C GLU A 313 -3.40 30.52 7.54
N ARG A 314 -4.08 30.01 8.58
CA ARG A 314 -5.52 30.31 8.78
C ARG A 314 -5.79 31.81 8.86
N ASN A 315 -4.96 32.57 9.57
CA ASN A 315 -5.18 33.98 9.92
C ASN A 315 -4.28 34.98 9.17
N CYS A 316 -3.27 34.52 8.43
CA CYS A 316 -2.28 35.37 7.78
C CYS A 316 -1.51 34.60 6.72
N ALA A 317 -0.71 35.31 5.93
CA ALA A 317 0.27 34.70 5.06
C ALA A 317 1.51 35.59 4.96
N VAL A 318 2.67 34.96 4.86
CA VAL A 318 3.98 35.62 4.74
C VAL A 318 4.53 35.38 3.36
N TYR A 319 5.15 36.40 2.77
CA TYR A 319 5.76 36.35 1.46
C TYR A 319 7.12 37.03 1.45
N ASN A 320 8.09 36.38 0.81
CA ASN A 320 9.40 36.93 0.55
C ASN A 320 9.95 36.34 -0.75
N ALA A 321 10.08 37.18 -1.79
CA ALA A 321 10.61 36.76 -3.09
C ALA A 321 12.06 36.24 -3.01
N ASN A 322 12.84 36.72 -2.03
CA ASN A 322 14.21 36.30 -1.78
C ASN A 322 14.29 34.99 -0.98
N GLY A 323 13.15 34.46 -0.51
CA GLY A 323 13.06 33.24 0.27
C GLY A 323 12.86 33.46 1.76
N LEU A 324 12.16 32.53 2.39
CA LEU A 324 11.86 32.50 3.82
C LEU A 324 12.83 31.59 4.56
N ASN A 325 13.36 32.07 5.70
CA ASN A 325 14.08 31.20 6.64
C ASN A 325 13.08 30.35 7.44
N LEU A 326 12.88 29.10 7.01
CA LEU A 326 11.89 28.21 7.61
C LEU A 326 12.20 27.86 9.07
N ALA A 327 13.48 27.76 9.45
CA ALA A 327 13.88 27.44 10.83
C ALA A 327 13.48 28.57 11.78
N GLU A 328 13.72 29.82 11.39
CA GLU A 328 13.29 31.00 12.14
C GLU A 328 11.76 31.13 12.17
N LEU A 329 11.09 30.92 11.03
CA LEU A 329 9.63 30.98 10.95
C LEU A 329 8.96 29.94 11.86
N GLN A 330 9.51 28.72 11.90
CA GLN A 330 9.03 27.65 12.77
C GLN A 330 9.28 27.96 14.25
N ALA A 331 10.46 28.49 14.60
CA ALA A 331 10.77 28.93 15.95
C ALA A 331 9.82 30.06 16.40
N TYR A 332 9.58 31.05 15.53
CA TYR A 332 8.64 32.15 15.78
C TYR A 332 7.23 31.64 16.01
N LYS A 333 6.73 30.75 15.14
CA LYS A 333 5.40 30.14 15.28
C LYS A 333 5.27 29.38 16.60
N LYS A 334 6.32 28.65 17.02
CA LYS A 334 6.31 27.89 18.28
C LYS A 334 6.26 28.81 19.50
N GLN A 335 6.91 29.96 19.46
CA GLN A 335 6.93 30.93 20.56
C GLN A 335 5.64 31.76 20.63
N ASN A 336 5.14 32.24 19.48
CA ASN A 336 4.04 33.20 19.43
C ASN A 336 2.67 32.58 19.12
N GLY A 337 2.63 31.28 18.79
CA GLY A 337 1.41 30.57 18.37
C GLY A 337 0.87 30.97 16.99
N SER A 338 1.51 31.91 16.30
CA SER A 338 1.13 32.39 14.97
C SER A 338 2.35 32.89 14.20
N ILE A 339 2.22 33.01 12.87
CA ILE A 339 3.25 33.62 12.01
C ILE A 339 2.97 35.11 11.73
N VAL A 340 1.90 35.66 12.30
CA VAL A 340 1.60 37.10 12.21
C VAL A 340 2.74 37.90 12.84
N GLY A 341 3.34 38.82 12.09
CA GLY A 341 4.37 39.72 12.61
C GLY A 341 5.79 39.16 12.53
N TYR A 342 6.02 38.10 11.76
CA TYR A 342 7.37 37.63 11.47
C TYR A 342 8.14 38.68 10.65
N CYS A 343 9.22 39.23 11.21
CA CYS A 343 9.97 40.34 10.62
C CYS A 343 10.75 39.98 9.34
N GLY A 344 11.01 38.69 9.09
CA GLY A 344 11.78 38.22 7.93
C GLY A 344 11.00 38.19 6.61
N ALA A 345 9.76 38.66 6.59
CA ALA A 345 8.88 38.61 5.43
C ALA A 345 7.80 39.70 5.48
N GLU A 346 7.26 40.04 4.31
CA GLU A 346 6.04 40.84 4.24
C GLU A 346 4.86 39.99 4.74
N THR A 347 4.17 40.48 5.77
CA THR A 347 3.02 39.77 6.36
C THR A 347 1.73 40.38 5.81
N SER A 348 0.98 39.60 5.04
CA SER A 348 -0.38 39.92 4.64
C SER A 348 -1.37 39.44 5.72
N ARG A 349 -2.33 40.30 6.06
CA ARG A 349 -3.40 39.99 7.03
C ARG A 349 -4.57 39.26 6.33
N ALA A 350 -5.47 38.70 7.14
CA ALA A 350 -6.51 37.75 6.74
C ALA A 350 -7.33 38.05 5.47
N LYS A 351 -7.50 39.31 5.05
CA LYS A 351 -8.27 39.66 3.83
C LYS A 351 -7.50 39.48 2.52
N GLU A 352 -6.17 39.46 2.58
CA GLU A 352 -5.29 39.41 1.40
C GLU A 352 -4.45 38.13 1.35
N LYS A 353 -4.56 37.27 2.37
CA LYS A 353 -3.72 36.06 2.51
C LYS A 353 -3.81 35.12 1.30
N ASP A 354 -4.99 35.02 0.69
CA ASP A 354 -5.24 34.09 -0.41
C ASP A 354 -4.63 34.60 -1.72
N LEU A 355 -4.23 35.87 -1.79
CA LEU A 355 -3.48 36.41 -2.95
C LEU A 355 -2.13 35.70 -3.13
N ILE A 356 -1.54 35.19 -2.03
CA ILE A 356 -0.28 34.45 -2.09
C ILE A 356 -0.46 33.07 -2.77
N LEU A 357 -1.69 32.52 -2.85
CA LEU A 357 -1.96 31.34 -3.69
C LEU A 357 -1.70 31.61 -5.17
N PHE A 358 -1.80 32.87 -5.59
CA PHE A 358 -1.61 33.32 -6.96
C PHE A 358 -0.19 33.87 -7.20
N ALA A 359 0.69 33.84 -6.19
CA ALA A 359 2.06 34.29 -6.36
C ALA A 359 2.77 33.49 -7.46
N ASN A 360 3.65 34.16 -8.21
CA ASN A 360 4.44 33.49 -9.23
C ASN A 360 5.45 32.57 -8.54
N CYS A 361 5.27 31.26 -8.70
CA CYS A 361 6.13 30.23 -8.14
C CYS A 361 6.14 29.01 -9.05
N ASP A 362 7.14 28.14 -8.91
CA ASP A 362 7.19 26.90 -9.69
C ASP A 362 6.26 25.84 -9.10
N LEU A 363 6.26 25.72 -7.76
CA LEU A 363 5.53 24.69 -7.02
C LEU A 363 4.52 25.28 -6.04
N LEU A 364 3.29 24.78 -6.05
CA LEU A 364 2.25 25.10 -5.06
C LEU A 364 1.89 23.84 -4.24
N ILE A 365 1.91 23.97 -2.92
CA ILE A 365 1.70 22.86 -1.98
C ILE A 365 0.50 23.16 -1.07
N PRO A 366 -0.73 22.84 -1.49
CA PRO A 366 -1.89 22.92 -0.61
C PRO A 366 -1.86 21.80 0.44
N ALA A 367 -1.69 22.18 1.72
CA ALA A 367 -1.45 21.30 2.86
C ALA A 367 -2.34 21.61 4.08
N ALA A 368 -3.40 22.43 3.96
CA ALA A 368 -4.31 22.74 5.07
C ALA A 368 -5.65 21.99 5.02
N VAL A 369 -6.55 22.37 4.11
CA VAL A 369 -7.94 21.88 4.04
C VAL A 369 -8.30 21.45 2.61
N GLU A 370 -9.42 20.76 2.45
CA GLU A 370 -10.01 20.42 1.16
C GLU A 370 -10.56 21.65 0.40
N ARG A 371 -10.71 21.51 -0.92
CA ARG A 371 -11.37 22.48 -1.83
C ARG A 371 -10.82 23.91 -1.72
N VAL A 372 -9.49 24.04 -1.58
CA VAL A 372 -8.78 25.32 -1.59
C VAL A 372 -8.73 25.93 -3.00
N ILE A 373 -8.64 25.09 -4.03
CA ILE A 373 -8.60 25.51 -5.43
C ILE A 373 -9.90 25.07 -6.10
N ASP A 374 -10.69 26.04 -6.55
CA ASP A 374 -12.02 25.87 -7.12
C ASP A 374 -12.14 26.62 -8.47
N ALA A 375 -13.31 26.58 -9.11
CA ALA A 375 -13.53 27.25 -10.39
C ALA A 375 -13.29 28.77 -10.34
N SER A 376 -13.45 29.41 -9.19
CA SER A 376 -13.33 30.86 -9.03
C SER A 376 -11.88 31.34 -9.02
N ASN A 377 -10.94 30.45 -8.64
CA ASN A 377 -9.55 30.81 -8.40
C ASN A 377 -8.54 30.02 -9.24
N ALA A 378 -8.91 28.90 -9.85
CA ALA A 378 -8.02 28.05 -10.66
C ALA A 378 -7.33 28.81 -11.82
N GLU A 379 -8.05 29.74 -12.47
CA GLU A 379 -7.49 30.56 -13.55
C GLU A 379 -6.37 31.50 -13.08
N LYS A 380 -6.39 31.90 -11.81
CA LYS A 380 -5.42 32.84 -11.21
C LYS A 380 -4.15 32.14 -10.71
N ILE A 381 -4.13 30.82 -10.63
CA ILE A 381 -2.95 30.06 -10.18
C ILE A 381 -1.84 30.17 -11.22
N ASN A 382 -0.68 30.68 -10.81
CA ASN A 382 0.50 30.86 -11.67
C ASN A 382 1.51 29.71 -11.57
N ALA A 383 1.33 28.81 -10.60
CA ALA A 383 2.20 27.66 -10.39
C ALA A 383 2.21 26.69 -11.58
N LYS A 384 3.37 26.10 -11.87
CA LYS A 384 3.54 25.10 -12.94
C LYS A 384 3.28 23.68 -12.47
N ILE A 385 3.53 23.42 -11.19
CA ILE A 385 3.30 22.12 -10.56
C ILE A 385 2.52 22.34 -9.27
N ILE A 386 1.48 21.55 -9.05
CA ILE A 386 0.74 21.49 -7.79
C ILE A 386 0.90 20.09 -7.22
N VAL A 387 1.36 19.98 -5.97
CA VAL A 387 1.41 18.71 -5.26
C VAL A 387 0.42 18.72 -4.10
N GLU A 388 -0.59 17.87 -4.18
CA GLU A 388 -1.68 17.87 -3.22
C GLU A 388 -1.26 17.20 -1.90
N ALA A 389 -0.89 18.02 -0.92
CA ALA A 389 -0.51 17.53 0.39
C ALA A 389 -1.70 17.31 1.32
N ALA A 390 -2.75 18.12 1.20
CA ALA A 390 -4.07 17.90 1.81
C ALA A 390 -4.88 16.84 1.04
N ASN A 391 -5.99 16.37 1.62
CA ASN A 391 -6.92 15.47 0.93
C ASN A 391 -7.94 16.28 0.13
N GLY A 392 -7.99 16.10 -1.19
CA GLY A 392 -8.89 16.80 -2.11
C GLY A 392 -8.83 18.33 -2.06
N PRO A 393 -7.65 18.99 -2.15
CA PRO A 393 -7.57 20.45 -2.17
C PRO A 393 -8.07 21.07 -3.49
N ILE A 394 -8.17 20.31 -4.58
CA ILE A 394 -8.58 20.80 -5.91
C ILE A 394 -9.95 20.20 -6.29
N THR A 395 -10.91 21.04 -6.69
CA THR A 395 -12.22 20.58 -7.17
C THR A 395 -12.15 20.00 -8.59
N PRO A 396 -13.09 19.14 -9.03
CA PRO A 396 -13.05 18.56 -10.37
C PRO A 396 -13.08 19.59 -11.50
N VAL A 397 -13.72 20.74 -11.26
CA VAL A 397 -13.78 21.85 -12.23
C VAL A 397 -12.43 22.56 -12.29
N ALA A 398 -11.82 22.85 -11.13
CA ALA A 398 -10.48 23.42 -11.04
C ALA A 398 -9.41 22.50 -11.68
N ASP A 399 -9.51 21.18 -11.46
CA ASP A 399 -8.63 20.17 -12.06
C ASP A 399 -8.63 20.27 -13.59
N ARG A 400 -9.81 20.48 -14.21
CA ARG A 400 -9.90 20.67 -15.67
C ARG A 400 -9.25 21.97 -16.12
N ILE A 401 -9.55 23.09 -15.46
CA ILE A 401 -9.00 24.41 -15.81
C ILE A 401 -7.46 24.39 -15.72
N LEU A 402 -6.92 23.81 -14.65
CA LEU A 402 -5.47 23.71 -14.43
C LEU A 402 -4.79 22.82 -15.48
N ARG A 403 -5.41 21.71 -15.87
CA ARG A 403 -4.89 20.85 -16.95
C ARG A 403 -4.88 21.56 -18.31
N GLU A 404 -5.91 22.34 -18.63
CA GLU A 404 -5.95 23.16 -19.86
C GLU A 404 -4.84 24.22 -19.87
N LYS A 405 -4.39 24.67 -18.69
CA LYS A 405 -3.24 25.57 -18.51
C LYS A 405 -1.87 24.86 -18.50
N ASN A 406 -1.81 23.56 -18.78
CA ASN A 406 -0.60 22.74 -18.68
C ASN A 406 0.06 22.76 -17.29
N VAL A 407 -0.74 22.83 -16.22
CA VAL A 407 -0.26 22.68 -14.85
C VAL A 407 -0.23 21.20 -14.48
N LEU A 408 0.92 20.70 -14.01
CA LEU A 408 1.05 19.32 -13.55
C LEU A 408 0.49 19.18 -12.15
N ILE A 409 -0.54 18.35 -11.99
CA ILE A 409 -1.14 18.03 -10.69
C ILE A 409 -0.66 16.65 -10.25
N ILE A 410 0.09 16.61 -9.15
CA ILE A 410 0.46 15.36 -8.47
C ILE A 410 -0.63 15.06 -7.42
N PRO A 411 -1.43 14.00 -7.62
CA PRO A 411 -2.69 13.83 -6.89
C PRO A 411 -2.50 13.40 -5.45
N ASP A 412 -3.45 13.80 -4.60
CA ASP A 412 -3.48 13.55 -3.15
C ASP A 412 -3.43 12.07 -2.77
N ILE A 413 -4.17 11.22 -3.48
CA ILE A 413 -4.20 9.76 -3.29
C ILE A 413 -2.84 9.08 -3.47
N TYR A 414 -1.88 9.77 -4.09
CA TYR A 414 -0.50 9.33 -4.21
C TYR A 414 0.43 10.15 -3.31
N ALA A 415 0.45 11.47 -3.47
CA ALA A 415 1.48 12.34 -2.88
C ALA A 415 1.49 12.29 -1.35
N ASN A 416 0.30 12.32 -0.70
CA ASN A 416 0.19 12.32 0.75
C ASN A 416 0.12 10.90 1.37
N ALA A 417 0.27 9.85 0.55
CA ALA A 417 0.17 8.47 0.98
C ALA A 417 1.30 8.04 1.92
N GLY A 418 2.40 8.79 2.01
CA GLY A 418 3.49 8.47 2.94
C GLY A 418 3.05 8.32 4.39
N GLY A 419 2.01 9.04 4.81
CA GLY A 419 1.43 8.88 6.15
C GLY A 419 0.80 7.50 6.38
N VAL A 420 0.11 6.94 5.38
CA VAL A 420 -0.48 5.59 5.49
C VAL A 420 0.57 4.50 5.34
N THR A 421 1.58 4.71 4.49
CA THR A 421 2.72 3.79 4.31
C THR A 421 3.50 3.63 5.62
N VAL A 422 3.84 4.72 6.31
CA VAL A 422 4.56 4.61 7.58
C VAL A 422 3.65 4.11 8.72
N SER A 423 2.35 4.40 8.69
CA SER A 423 1.39 3.72 9.57
C SER A 423 1.34 2.21 9.32
N TYR A 424 1.51 1.73 8.09
CA TYR A 424 1.63 0.30 7.80
C TYR A 424 2.91 -0.29 8.41
N PHE A 425 4.04 0.41 8.30
CA PHE A 425 5.28 -0.02 8.96
C PHE A 425 5.16 -0.04 10.49
N GLU A 426 4.48 0.94 11.08
CA GLU A 426 4.17 0.93 12.52
C GLU A 426 3.33 -0.30 12.89
N TRP A 427 2.30 -0.61 12.10
CA TRP A 427 1.48 -1.80 12.32
C TRP A 427 2.32 -3.07 12.26
N LEU A 428 3.17 -3.23 11.23
CA LEU A 428 4.11 -4.36 11.11
C LEU A 428 5.07 -4.45 12.30
N LYS A 429 5.64 -3.33 12.77
CA LYS A 429 6.52 -3.29 13.95
C LYS A 429 5.80 -3.86 15.17
N ASN A 430 4.55 -3.46 15.41
CA ASN A 430 3.76 -3.95 16.54
C ASN A 430 3.38 -5.43 16.39
N LEU A 431 3.20 -5.95 15.17
CA LEU A 431 2.99 -7.38 14.94
C LEU A 431 4.25 -8.22 15.13
N ASN A 432 5.41 -7.67 14.75
CA ASN A 432 6.70 -8.36 14.84
C ASN A 432 7.30 -8.31 16.25
N HIS A 433 6.83 -7.40 17.12
CA HIS A 433 7.35 -7.18 18.47
C HIS A 433 8.85 -6.86 18.54
N VAL A 434 9.42 -6.40 17.42
CA VAL A 434 10.84 -6.09 17.27
C VAL A 434 10.99 -4.78 16.50
N GLN A 435 11.87 -3.91 16.99
CA GLN A 435 12.24 -2.68 16.28
C GLN A 435 13.02 -3.02 15.01
N PHE A 436 12.70 -2.36 13.89
CA PHE A 436 13.42 -2.56 12.64
C PHE A 436 14.91 -2.24 12.81
N GLY A 437 15.76 -3.08 12.24
CA GLY A 437 17.20 -2.96 12.39
C GLY A 437 17.70 -3.34 13.79
N ARG A 438 16.95 -4.02 14.65
CA ARG A 438 17.50 -4.47 15.96
C ARG A 438 18.33 -5.74 15.86
N MET A 439 17.98 -6.66 14.97
CA MET A 439 18.62 -7.99 14.89
C MET A 439 19.72 -8.10 13.83
N THR A 440 19.79 -7.16 12.88
CA THR A 440 20.62 -7.25 11.67
C THR A 440 21.89 -6.39 11.63
N PRO A 441 22.03 -5.22 12.32
CA PRO A 441 23.14 -4.31 12.07
C PRO A 441 24.51 -4.92 12.36
N TYR A 442 24.64 -5.68 13.45
CA TYR A 442 25.91 -6.33 13.78
C TYR A 442 26.33 -7.33 12.69
N LEU A 443 25.38 -8.12 12.18
CA LEU A 443 25.65 -9.12 11.15
C LEU A 443 25.97 -8.46 9.80
N SER A 444 25.20 -7.45 9.39
CA SER A 444 25.40 -6.76 8.11
C SER A 444 26.67 -5.93 8.10
N GLY A 445 26.95 -5.20 9.19
CA GLY A 445 28.17 -4.43 9.37
C GLY A 445 29.42 -5.30 9.33
N GLU A 446 29.44 -6.39 10.11
CA GLU A 446 30.56 -7.33 10.14
C GLU A 446 30.72 -8.06 8.80
N THR A 447 29.62 -8.45 8.15
CA THR A 447 29.68 -9.08 6.82
C THR A 447 30.27 -8.13 5.78
N ASN A 448 29.84 -6.87 5.76
CA ASN A 448 30.38 -5.86 4.84
C ASN A 448 31.86 -5.57 5.12
N ARG A 449 32.25 -5.52 6.40
CA ARG A 449 33.65 -5.38 6.84
C ARG A 449 34.50 -6.56 6.37
N LEU A 450 34.05 -7.79 6.59
CA LEU A 450 34.73 -9.01 6.13
C LEU A 450 34.83 -9.07 4.61
N LEU A 451 33.77 -8.64 3.90
CA LEU A 451 33.77 -8.58 2.44
C LEU A 451 34.81 -7.56 1.93
N LEU A 452 34.90 -6.37 2.55
CA LEU A 452 35.95 -5.40 2.25
C LEU A 452 37.34 -5.95 2.55
N GLU A 453 37.54 -6.60 3.69
CA GLU A 453 38.83 -7.24 4.02
C GLU A 453 39.20 -8.31 3.01
N SER A 454 38.25 -9.13 2.56
CA SER A 454 38.46 -10.14 1.52
C SER A 454 38.86 -9.50 0.19
N ILE A 455 38.21 -8.40 -0.21
CA ILE A 455 38.56 -7.65 -1.42
C ILE A 455 39.96 -7.05 -1.30
N GLN A 456 40.30 -6.44 -0.16
CA GLN A 456 41.65 -5.92 0.13
C GLN A 456 42.70 -7.03 0.02
N LYS A 457 42.47 -8.18 0.68
CA LYS A 457 43.38 -9.34 0.63
C LYS A 457 43.56 -9.86 -0.79
N LEU A 458 42.49 -9.99 -1.57
CA LEU A 458 42.56 -10.44 -2.96
C LEU A 458 43.34 -9.45 -3.84
N ALA A 459 43.15 -8.15 -3.66
CA ALA A 459 43.87 -7.11 -4.40
C ALA A 459 45.38 -7.13 -4.11
N HIS A 460 45.75 -7.31 -2.83
CA HIS A 460 47.15 -7.49 -2.44
C HIS A 460 47.77 -8.76 -3.08
N LEU A 461 47.05 -9.88 -3.08
CA LEU A 461 47.52 -11.15 -3.67
C LEU A 461 47.66 -11.08 -5.20
N SER A 462 46.81 -10.31 -5.87
CA SER A 462 46.83 -10.13 -7.33
C SER A 462 47.77 -9.02 -7.80
N LYS A 463 48.54 -8.39 -6.89
CA LYS A 463 49.48 -7.29 -7.17
C LYS A 463 48.83 -6.11 -7.91
N VAL A 464 47.55 -5.87 -7.66
CA VAL A 464 46.85 -4.70 -8.19
C VAL A 464 47.29 -3.47 -7.40
N ASN A 465 48.37 -2.85 -7.83
CA ASN A 465 48.91 -1.61 -7.25
C ASN A 465 48.30 -0.36 -7.91
N ASP A 466 47.00 -0.39 -8.20
CA ASP A 466 46.31 0.77 -8.73
C ASP A 466 45.91 1.69 -7.57
N ALA A 467 46.53 2.87 -7.50
CA ALA A 467 46.27 3.86 -6.45
C ALA A 467 44.79 4.27 -6.40
N SER A 468 44.09 4.23 -7.54
CA SER A 468 42.66 4.52 -7.62
C SER A 468 41.80 3.48 -6.90
N PHE A 469 42.22 2.21 -6.93
CA PHE A 469 41.49 1.12 -6.29
C PHE A 469 41.60 1.17 -4.76
N LEU A 470 42.79 1.49 -4.24
CA LEU A 470 43.01 1.69 -2.79
C LEU A 470 42.23 2.90 -2.27
N GLU A 471 42.11 3.97 -3.05
CA GLU A 471 41.29 5.14 -2.71
C GLU A 471 39.80 4.79 -2.63
N VAL A 472 39.30 3.98 -3.57
CA VAL A 472 37.90 3.50 -3.55
C VAL A 472 37.63 2.64 -2.32
N ILE A 473 38.53 1.73 -1.96
CA ILE A 473 38.40 0.92 -0.75
C ILE A 473 38.38 1.79 0.51
N SER A 474 39.28 2.78 0.61
CA SER A 474 39.32 3.70 1.74
C SER A 474 38.03 4.53 1.84
N LYS A 475 37.46 4.96 0.71
CA LYS A 475 36.16 5.65 0.70
C LYS A 475 35.03 4.72 1.14
N LEU A 476 35.02 3.48 0.68
CA LEU A 476 34.02 2.47 1.06
C LEU A 476 34.11 2.11 2.54
N SER A 477 35.31 2.01 3.13
CA SER A 477 35.45 1.77 4.57
C SER A 477 34.89 2.93 5.38
N THR A 478 35.18 4.18 5.00
CA THR A 478 34.61 5.36 5.69
C THR A 478 33.09 5.42 5.55
N ILE A 479 32.54 5.06 4.39
CA ILE A 479 31.09 4.97 4.19
C ILE A 479 30.49 3.90 5.09
N LEU A 480 31.10 2.70 5.16
CA LEU A 480 30.61 1.60 5.98
C LEU A 480 30.72 1.87 7.48
N ASP A 481 31.77 2.54 7.92
CA ASP A 481 31.92 2.97 9.31
C ASP A 481 30.81 3.98 9.68
N ASN A 482 30.46 4.89 8.76
CA ASN A 482 29.31 5.79 8.94
C ASN A 482 27.95 5.07 8.81
N GLU A 483 27.84 4.03 7.97
CA GLU A 483 26.59 3.27 7.74
C GLU A 483 26.26 2.27 8.86
N THR A 484 27.27 1.74 9.55
CA THR A 484 27.06 0.87 10.72
C THR A 484 26.40 1.62 11.89
N GLU A 485 26.60 2.94 11.98
CA GLU A 485 25.83 3.84 12.85
C GLU A 485 24.46 4.25 12.23
N ALA A 486 24.28 4.11 10.91
CA ALA A 486 23.14 4.63 10.15
C ALA A 486 21.93 3.68 9.96
N LEU A 487 22.03 2.41 10.35
CA LEU A 487 20.89 1.46 10.33
C LEU A 487 19.92 1.66 11.51
N ASN A 488 19.56 2.90 11.79
CA ASN A 488 18.51 3.22 12.73
C ASN A 488 17.12 2.98 12.09
N GLU A 489 16.09 2.83 12.92
CA GLU A 489 14.71 2.59 12.45
C GLU A 489 14.22 3.69 11.51
N SER A 490 14.66 4.95 11.72
CA SER A 490 14.26 6.09 10.90
C SER A 490 14.76 5.97 9.46
N SER A 491 16.04 5.63 9.26
CA SER A 491 16.64 5.44 7.94
C SER A 491 15.97 4.30 7.18
N ILE A 492 15.64 3.20 7.86
CA ILE A 492 14.94 2.06 7.26
C ILE A 492 13.55 2.48 6.79
N VAL A 493 12.80 3.19 7.64
CA VAL A 493 11.47 3.71 7.31
C VAL A 493 11.53 4.69 6.15
N GLU A 494 12.52 5.60 6.15
CA GLU A 494 12.71 6.59 5.10
C GLU A 494 13.02 5.93 3.75
N PHE A 495 13.93 4.96 3.74
CA PHE A 495 14.27 4.21 2.53
C PHE A 495 13.07 3.43 2.00
N ALA A 496 12.39 2.67 2.86
CA ALA A 496 11.22 1.87 2.48
C ALA A 496 10.08 2.75 1.95
N LEU A 497 9.83 3.91 2.60
CA LEU A 497 8.86 4.89 2.13
C LEU A 497 9.22 5.39 0.72
N SER A 498 10.48 5.76 0.50
CA SER A 498 10.95 6.29 -0.78
C SER A 498 10.80 5.25 -1.91
N GLN A 499 11.10 3.97 -1.62
CA GLN A 499 10.89 2.87 -2.57
C GLN A 499 9.41 2.67 -2.91
N THR A 500 8.52 2.68 -1.93
CA THR A 500 7.07 2.59 -2.16
C THR A 500 6.58 3.74 -3.04
N MET A 501 6.97 4.98 -2.73
CA MET A 501 6.56 6.15 -3.51
C MET A 501 7.10 6.08 -4.95
N GLN A 502 8.33 5.61 -5.15
CA GLN A 502 8.93 5.45 -6.48
C GLN A 502 8.20 4.40 -7.31
N GLN A 503 7.90 3.24 -6.74
CA GLN A 503 7.21 2.17 -7.43
C GLN A 503 5.80 2.62 -7.84
N SER A 504 5.04 3.23 -6.94
CA SER A 504 3.69 3.72 -7.26
C SER A 504 3.69 4.82 -8.32
N ALA A 505 4.68 5.72 -8.33
CA ALA A 505 4.81 6.70 -9.42
C ALA A 505 5.03 6.03 -10.77
N LYS A 506 5.92 5.03 -10.85
CA LYS A 506 6.16 4.28 -12.10
C LYS A 506 4.86 3.66 -12.62
N GLU A 507 4.07 3.06 -11.73
CA GLU A 507 2.78 2.45 -12.09
C GLU A 507 1.73 3.46 -12.52
N ILE A 508 1.65 4.62 -11.86
CA ILE A 508 0.76 5.71 -12.25
C ILE A 508 1.15 6.23 -13.64
N ILE A 509 2.44 6.46 -13.89
CA ILE A 509 2.95 6.93 -15.19
C ILE A 509 2.67 5.89 -16.28
N ALA A 510 2.87 4.60 -15.99
CA ALA A 510 2.55 3.52 -16.91
C ALA A 510 1.04 3.47 -17.23
N THR A 511 0.19 3.66 -16.20
CA THR A 511 -1.27 3.71 -16.36
C THR A 511 -1.70 4.93 -17.19
N ALA A 512 -1.08 6.10 -16.95
CA ALA A 512 -1.35 7.31 -17.73
C ALA A 512 -1.03 7.10 -19.21
N LYS A 513 0.09 6.43 -19.53
CA LYS A 513 0.46 6.04 -20.90
C LYS A 513 -0.51 5.01 -21.49
N GLN A 514 -0.87 3.99 -20.73
CA GLN A 514 -1.79 2.93 -21.18
C GLN A 514 -3.17 3.47 -21.57
N TYR A 515 -3.68 4.45 -20.83
CA TYR A 515 -5.01 5.02 -21.03
C TYR A 515 -4.99 6.34 -21.84
N ASN A 516 -3.83 6.74 -22.38
CA ASN A 516 -3.65 8.00 -23.10
C ASN A 516 -4.17 9.22 -22.33
N LEU A 517 -3.86 9.29 -21.03
CA LEU A 517 -4.31 10.35 -20.11
C LEU A 517 -3.37 11.55 -20.04
N ASP A 518 -2.22 11.49 -20.72
CA ASP A 518 -1.19 12.54 -20.74
C ASP A 518 -0.81 13.03 -19.33
N MET A 519 -1.15 14.28 -18.95
CA MET A 519 -0.87 14.85 -17.62
C MET A 519 -1.97 14.61 -16.57
N ASP A 520 -3.05 13.88 -16.88
CA ASP A 520 -4.12 13.56 -15.93
C ASP A 520 -3.72 12.38 -15.00
N LEU A 521 -2.73 12.67 -14.14
CA LEU A 521 -2.17 11.73 -13.17
C LEU A 521 -3.19 11.31 -12.11
N ARG A 522 -4.13 12.19 -11.76
CA ARG A 522 -5.22 11.88 -10.84
C ARG A 522 -6.03 10.71 -11.37
N THR A 523 -6.55 10.83 -12.59
CA THR A 523 -7.37 9.77 -13.19
C THR A 523 -6.56 8.49 -13.35
N ALA A 524 -5.28 8.58 -13.73
CA ALA A 524 -4.38 7.42 -13.83
C ALA A 524 -4.22 6.70 -12.48
N ALA A 525 -4.02 7.44 -11.38
CA ALA A 525 -3.89 6.85 -10.05
C ALA A 525 -5.19 6.17 -9.57
N TYR A 526 -6.36 6.78 -9.81
CA TYR A 526 -7.65 6.12 -9.51
C TYR A 526 -7.87 4.88 -10.37
N VAL A 527 -7.51 4.91 -11.66
CA VAL A 527 -7.61 3.74 -12.56
C VAL A 527 -6.72 2.60 -12.05
N ASN A 528 -5.46 2.90 -11.72
CA ASN A 528 -4.51 1.92 -11.17
C ASN A 528 -5.06 1.26 -9.90
N ALA A 529 -5.57 2.06 -8.95
CA ALA A 529 -6.17 1.55 -7.72
C ALA A 529 -7.40 0.66 -7.98
N ILE A 530 -8.31 1.09 -8.86
CA ILE A 530 -9.51 0.32 -9.21
C ILE A 530 -9.14 -1.02 -9.85
N GLU A 531 -8.16 -1.04 -10.76
CA GLU A 531 -7.67 -2.29 -11.37
C GLU A 531 -7.06 -3.24 -10.34
N LYS A 532 -6.25 -2.73 -9.40
CA LYS A 532 -5.70 -3.54 -8.30
C LYS A 532 -6.80 -4.17 -7.44
N ILE A 533 -7.83 -3.39 -7.08
CA ILE A 533 -8.97 -3.88 -6.30
C ILE A 533 -9.79 -4.91 -7.09
N LEU A 534 -10.04 -4.67 -8.38
CA LEU A 534 -10.73 -5.61 -9.27
C LEU A 534 -10.00 -6.95 -9.35
N ASN A 535 -8.69 -6.90 -9.60
CA ASN A 535 -7.84 -8.09 -9.68
C ASN A 535 -7.84 -8.88 -8.37
N HIS A 536 -7.93 -8.20 -7.23
CA HIS A 536 -8.07 -8.85 -5.93
C HIS A 536 -9.40 -9.61 -5.83
N TYR A 537 -10.53 -8.95 -6.08
CA TYR A 537 -11.86 -9.59 -6.02
C TYR A 537 -11.97 -10.78 -6.97
N GLU A 538 -11.41 -10.67 -8.17
CA GLU A 538 -11.41 -11.77 -9.13
C GLU A 538 -10.62 -12.98 -8.63
N ARG A 539 -9.42 -12.78 -8.08
CA ARG A 539 -8.59 -13.88 -7.58
C ARG A 539 -9.21 -14.60 -6.38
N VAL A 540 -9.99 -13.88 -5.56
CA VAL A 540 -10.62 -14.41 -4.35
C VAL A 540 -11.99 -15.03 -4.63
N GLU A 541 -12.87 -14.34 -5.36
CA GLU A 541 -14.27 -14.76 -5.55
C GLU A 541 -14.47 -15.64 -6.80
N ASN A 542 -13.68 -15.48 -7.86
CA ASN A 542 -13.80 -16.28 -9.10
C ASN A 542 -13.34 -17.75 -8.91
N ARG A 543 -12.92 -18.13 -7.71
CA ARG A 543 -12.67 -19.54 -7.34
C ARG A 543 -13.94 -20.33 -6.97
N ARG A 544 -15.13 -19.69 -6.90
CA ARG A 544 -16.36 -20.35 -6.43
C ARG A 544 -17.17 -21.15 -7.46
N GLU A 545 -16.71 -21.28 -8.71
CA GLU A 545 -17.39 -22.10 -9.73
C GLU A 545 -16.50 -23.15 -10.43
N LYS A 546 -15.38 -23.57 -9.84
CA LYS A 546 -14.80 -24.88 -10.18
C LYS A 546 -15.37 -25.93 -9.24
N ILE A 547 -16.60 -26.34 -9.53
CA ILE A 547 -17.18 -27.59 -9.02
C ILE A 547 -16.15 -28.71 -9.31
N PRO A 548 -15.80 -29.57 -8.34
CA PRO A 548 -14.82 -30.63 -8.52
C PRO A 548 -15.36 -31.66 -9.53
N GLY A 549 -15.04 -31.44 -10.80
CA GLY A 549 -15.56 -32.23 -11.92
C GLY A 549 -15.02 -31.77 -13.28
N GLU A 550 -14.67 -30.49 -13.42
CA GLU A 550 -14.01 -30.00 -14.62
C GLU A 550 -12.49 -30.07 -14.49
N ARG A 551 -11.89 -30.88 -15.37
CA ARG A 551 -10.46 -31.12 -15.50
C ARG A 551 -9.68 -29.80 -15.37
N MET A 552 -8.73 -29.76 -14.44
CA MET A 552 -7.65 -28.78 -14.47
C MET A 552 -7.10 -28.69 -15.90
N PRO A 553 -6.94 -27.49 -16.48
CA PRO A 553 -6.13 -27.38 -17.69
C PRO A 553 -4.73 -27.85 -17.29
N MET A 554 -4.28 -28.94 -17.92
CA MET A 554 -2.92 -29.42 -17.76
C MET A 554 -1.99 -28.25 -18.04
N LEU A 555 -1.31 -27.77 -17.00
CA LEU A 555 -0.09 -27.00 -17.13
C LEU A 555 0.75 -27.73 -18.18
N HIS A 556 1.03 -27.02 -19.27
CA HIS A 556 1.91 -27.46 -20.35
C HIS A 556 3.17 -28.10 -19.75
N LEU A 557 3.20 -29.43 -19.80
CA LEU A 557 4.31 -30.26 -19.37
C LEU A 557 5.37 -30.30 -20.48
N ASP A 558 5.71 -29.16 -21.07
CA ASP A 558 6.63 -29.08 -22.20
C ASP A 558 8.11 -29.00 -21.77
N VAL A 559 8.40 -29.02 -20.47
CA VAL A 559 9.78 -28.90 -19.96
C VAL A 559 10.42 -30.25 -19.60
N ILE A 560 9.70 -31.39 -19.62
CA ILE A 560 10.27 -32.69 -19.19
C ILE A 560 10.23 -33.80 -20.25
N LEU A 561 9.69 -33.58 -21.46
CA LEU A 561 9.52 -34.66 -22.44
C LEU A 561 10.27 -34.45 -23.76
N LYS A 562 11.58 -34.22 -23.69
CA LYS A 562 12.52 -34.46 -24.80
C LYS A 562 13.22 -35.83 -24.68
N THR A 563 12.46 -36.92 -24.67
CA THR A 563 13.02 -38.27 -24.91
C THR A 563 11.97 -39.21 -25.53
N ASN A 564 12.48 -40.19 -26.29
CA ASN A 564 11.84 -41.03 -27.31
C ASN A 564 10.37 -41.47 -27.12
N THR A 565 9.65 -41.47 -28.25
CA THR A 565 8.21 -41.71 -28.43
C THR A 565 7.69 -43.07 -27.95
N GLY A 566 8.54 -44.09 -27.80
CA GLY A 566 8.13 -45.43 -27.36
C GLY A 566 7.83 -45.59 -25.86
N GLN A 567 8.38 -44.72 -24.98
CA GLN A 567 8.14 -44.80 -23.53
C GLN A 567 6.89 -44.02 -23.06
N ARG A 568 6.32 -43.16 -23.92
CA ARG A 568 5.17 -42.30 -23.61
C ARG A 568 3.90 -43.10 -23.29
N HIS A 569 3.63 -44.18 -24.01
CA HIS A 569 2.41 -44.96 -23.83
C HIS A 569 2.45 -45.80 -22.54
N LYS A 570 3.62 -46.33 -22.19
CA LYS A 570 3.80 -47.15 -20.97
C LYS A 570 3.70 -46.29 -19.70
N LEU A 571 4.38 -45.14 -19.66
CA LEU A 571 4.31 -44.21 -18.52
C LEU A 571 2.91 -43.63 -18.30
N ALA A 572 2.21 -43.25 -19.38
CA ALA A 572 0.84 -42.74 -19.28
C ALA A 572 -0.14 -43.80 -18.74
N THR A 573 0.04 -45.07 -19.14
CA THR A 573 -0.79 -46.18 -18.67
C THR A 573 -0.50 -46.50 -17.20
N THR A 574 0.77 -46.52 -16.79
CA THR A 574 1.16 -46.72 -15.38
C THR A 574 0.61 -45.61 -14.47
N PHE A 575 0.68 -44.34 -14.89
CA PHE A 575 0.13 -43.22 -14.11
C PHE A 575 -1.40 -43.23 -14.04
N ALA A 576 -2.09 -43.66 -15.10
CA ALA A 576 -3.54 -43.79 -15.10
C ALA A 576 -4.03 -44.91 -14.16
N ILE A 577 -3.32 -46.03 -14.11
CA ILE A 577 -3.60 -47.15 -13.19
C ILE A 577 -3.30 -46.72 -11.74
N MET A 578 -2.18 -46.05 -11.50
CA MET A 578 -1.78 -45.58 -10.17
C MET A 578 -2.78 -44.58 -9.57
N ASN A 579 -3.31 -43.65 -10.38
CA ASN A 579 -4.36 -42.74 -9.94
C ASN A 579 -5.69 -43.47 -9.62
N ARG A 580 -6.05 -44.53 -10.36
CA ARG A 580 -7.26 -45.32 -10.06
C ARG A 580 -7.12 -46.12 -8.76
N VAL A 581 -5.93 -46.68 -8.50
CA VAL A 581 -5.64 -47.41 -7.25
C VAL A 581 -5.68 -46.46 -6.04
N ILE A 582 -5.08 -45.27 -6.14
CA ILE A 582 -5.09 -44.26 -5.07
C ILE A 582 -6.52 -43.77 -4.77
N VAL A 583 -7.33 -43.54 -5.80
CA VAL A 583 -8.74 -43.14 -5.63
C VAL A 583 -9.57 -44.25 -4.98
N LYS A 584 -9.36 -45.52 -5.35
CA LYS A 584 -10.01 -46.68 -4.70
C LYS A 584 -9.56 -46.84 -3.24
N MET A 585 -8.27 -46.65 -2.93
CA MET A 585 -7.73 -46.72 -1.56
C MET A 585 -8.28 -45.61 -0.64
N GLY A 586 -8.65 -44.46 -1.21
CA GLY A 586 -9.28 -43.37 -0.46
C GLY A 586 -10.75 -43.62 -0.08
N GLN A 587 -11.44 -44.57 -0.74
CA GLN A 587 -12.90 -44.76 -0.59
C GLN A 587 -13.31 -45.95 0.31
N LYS A 588 -12.43 -46.91 0.60
CA LYS A 588 -12.70 -48.01 1.54
C LYS A 588 -11.60 -48.08 2.60
N LYS A 589 -11.96 -48.05 3.89
CA LYS A 589 -11.06 -48.41 5.00
C LYS A 589 -10.82 -49.92 4.95
N THR A 590 -9.88 -50.37 4.13
CA THR A 590 -9.50 -51.80 3.99
C THR A 590 -7.98 -51.98 4.00
N THR A 591 -7.53 -53.12 4.53
CA THR A 591 -6.10 -53.46 4.72
C THR A 591 -5.47 -54.06 3.47
N ILE A 592 -4.14 -53.98 3.35
CA ILE A 592 -3.33 -54.40 2.18
C ILE A 592 -3.56 -55.85 1.73
N LYS A 593 -4.03 -56.75 2.61
CA LYS A 593 -4.32 -58.16 2.26
C LYS A 593 -5.50 -58.34 1.29
N ASP A 594 -6.36 -57.35 1.13
CA ASP A 594 -7.55 -57.44 0.27
C ASP A 594 -7.23 -57.14 -1.22
N PHE A 595 -5.97 -56.88 -1.57
CA PHE A 595 -5.54 -56.41 -2.90
C PHE A 595 -4.81 -57.45 -3.78
N ASP A 596 -4.46 -58.63 -3.26
CA ASP A 596 -3.76 -59.64 -4.08
C ASP A 596 -4.68 -60.32 -5.12
N ASP A 597 -6.00 -60.20 -4.97
CA ASP A 597 -7.00 -60.75 -5.91
C ASP A 597 -7.65 -59.69 -6.85
N ASP A 598 -7.19 -58.42 -6.86
CA ASP A 598 -7.72 -57.36 -7.76
C ASP A 598 -6.97 -57.38 -9.12
N PRO A 599 -7.67 -57.58 -10.25
CA PRO A 599 -7.06 -57.68 -11.59
C PRO A 599 -6.23 -56.44 -11.99
N ASP A 600 -6.61 -55.24 -11.54
CA ASP A 600 -5.87 -54.00 -11.83
C ASP A 600 -4.51 -53.98 -11.09
N PHE A 601 -4.44 -54.59 -9.92
CA PHE A 601 -3.25 -54.66 -9.08
C PHE A 601 -2.28 -55.77 -9.53
N THR A 602 -2.80 -56.90 -10.01
CA THR A 602 -2.01 -57.96 -10.65
C THR A 602 -1.39 -57.47 -11.96
N THR A 603 -2.16 -56.75 -12.78
CA THR A 603 -1.67 -56.14 -14.04
C THR A 603 -0.58 -55.09 -13.77
N TRP A 604 -0.66 -54.36 -12.66
CA TRP A 604 0.38 -53.43 -12.22
C TRP A 604 1.65 -54.13 -11.72
N LYS A 605 1.53 -55.22 -10.94
CA LYS A 605 2.67 -56.07 -10.54
C LYS A 605 3.43 -56.60 -11.77
N ASP A 606 2.72 -57.12 -12.77
CA ASP A 606 3.32 -57.68 -13.98
C ASP A 606 3.97 -56.61 -14.87
N ALA A 607 3.40 -55.40 -14.92
CA ALA A 607 3.99 -54.26 -15.63
C ALA A 607 5.30 -53.76 -14.99
N THR A 608 5.53 -54.04 -13.70
CA THR A 608 6.68 -53.55 -12.93
C THR A 608 7.85 -54.55 -12.89
N ILE A 609 7.63 -55.83 -13.20
CA ILE A 609 8.67 -56.88 -13.13
C ILE A 609 9.56 -56.99 -14.38
N MET A 610 9.24 -56.33 -15.50
CA MET A 610 10.16 -56.31 -16.65
C MET A 610 11.18 -55.17 -16.61
N LYS A 611 12.38 -55.54 -16.11
CA LYS A 611 13.71 -54.90 -16.25
C LYS A 611 13.99 -53.64 -15.42
N GLY A 612 14.50 -53.90 -14.22
CA GLY A 612 15.74 -53.27 -13.76
C GLY A 612 15.64 -51.99 -12.93
N THR A 613 15.00 -52.04 -11.74
CA THR A 613 15.40 -51.21 -10.58
C THR A 613 14.65 -51.67 -9.32
N PRO A 614 15.24 -52.54 -8.47
CA PRO A 614 14.56 -53.06 -7.27
C PRO A 614 14.35 -52.04 -6.14
N HIS A 615 14.85 -50.80 -6.27
CA HIS A 615 14.93 -49.83 -5.17
C HIS A 615 13.73 -48.88 -5.02
N LEU A 616 12.76 -48.93 -5.94
CA LEU A 616 11.55 -48.09 -5.85
C LEU A 616 10.49 -48.69 -4.91
N PHE A 617 10.47 -50.02 -4.72
CA PHE A 617 9.48 -50.67 -3.88
C PHE A 617 9.70 -50.43 -2.38
N SER A 618 10.96 -50.27 -1.93
CA SER A 618 11.28 -49.93 -0.54
C SER A 618 11.09 -48.44 -0.22
N PHE A 619 11.05 -47.59 -1.24
CA PHE A 619 10.97 -46.13 -1.08
C PHE A 619 9.55 -45.65 -0.71
N PHE A 620 8.52 -46.39 -1.15
CA PHE A 620 7.12 -46.02 -0.96
C PHE A 620 6.39 -46.80 0.14
N THR A 621 7.02 -47.83 0.72
CA THR A 621 6.42 -48.69 1.73
C THR A 621 6.91 -48.41 3.15
N ASN A 622 7.90 -47.53 3.34
CA ASN A 622 8.43 -47.18 4.66
C ASN A 622 8.17 -45.70 5.02
N PRO A 623 7.20 -45.41 5.90
CA PRO A 623 6.76 -44.04 6.21
C PRO A 623 7.83 -43.17 6.91
N LYS A 624 8.98 -43.74 7.33
CA LYS A 624 10.09 -42.95 7.92
C LYS A 624 10.98 -42.25 6.88
N CYS A 625 11.17 -42.83 5.68
CA CYS A 625 12.08 -42.26 4.68
C CYS A 625 11.49 -41.06 3.93
N PHE A 626 10.16 -40.99 3.79
CA PHE A 626 9.49 -39.85 3.15
C PHE A 626 9.63 -38.57 3.99
N THR A 627 9.56 -38.71 5.31
CA THR A 627 9.66 -37.59 6.26
C THR A 627 11.10 -37.04 6.35
N GLU A 628 12.12 -37.90 6.30
CA GLU A 628 13.53 -37.48 6.32
C GLU A 628 13.98 -36.79 5.02
N ALA A 629 13.45 -37.21 3.87
CA ALA A 629 13.74 -36.55 2.58
C ALA A 629 13.09 -35.17 2.46
N VAL A 630 11.90 -34.98 3.05
CA VAL A 630 11.23 -33.66 3.11
C VAL A 630 11.93 -32.73 4.11
N ILE A 631 12.50 -33.26 5.19
CA ILE A 631 13.25 -32.48 6.19
C ILE A 631 14.65 -32.09 5.68
N SER A 632 15.33 -32.94 4.89
CA SER A 632 16.65 -32.57 4.31
C SER A 632 16.54 -31.64 3.10
N ALA A 633 15.46 -31.70 2.33
CA ALA A 633 15.23 -30.82 1.18
C ALA A 633 14.70 -29.41 1.55
N SER A 634 14.23 -29.21 2.78
CA SER A 634 13.62 -27.93 3.21
C SER A 634 14.53 -27.04 4.07
N GLY A 635 15.73 -27.49 4.44
CA GLY A 635 16.75 -26.61 5.06
C GLY A 635 16.34 -25.94 6.37
N ILE A 636 15.38 -26.50 7.13
CA ILE A 636 14.95 -25.95 8.41
C ILE A 636 15.83 -26.52 9.53
N SER A 637 16.66 -25.68 10.14
CA SER A 637 17.28 -25.94 11.42
C SER A 637 16.72 -25.00 12.49
N SER A 638 16.27 -25.57 13.61
CA SER A 638 16.41 -25.12 15.01
C SER A 638 15.22 -25.60 15.88
N PRO A 639 15.27 -25.50 17.24
CA PRO A 639 15.61 -26.64 18.08
C PRO A 639 14.55 -26.93 19.16
N GLY A 640 14.39 -28.20 19.54
CA GLY A 640 13.79 -28.55 20.83
C GLY A 640 12.69 -29.61 20.76
N PHE A 641 12.86 -30.63 21.61
CA PHE A 641 11.92 -31.71 21.93
C PHE A 641 11.72 -32.80 20.89
N PHE A 642 12.61 -33.81 20.90
CA PHE A 642 12.25 -35.22 21.13
C PHE A 642 13.53 -36.02 21.41
N LYS A 643 13.76 -36.37 22.68
CA LYS A 643 14.73 -37.42 23.06
C LYS A 643 14.10 -38.76 22.68
N LEU A 644 14.75 -39.59 21.86
CA LEU A 644 14.60 -41.04 21.93
C LEU A 644 15.82 -41.77 21.32
N LYS A 645 16.35 -42.67 22.16
CA LYS A 645 17.51 -43.60 22.14
C LYS A 645 18.16 -44.03 20.81
N LYS A 646 19.50 -44.11 20.88
CA LYS A 646 20.45 -44.84 20.02
C LYS A 646 20.01 -46.28 19.72
N SER A 647 20.11 -46.69 18.46
CA SER A 647 20.54 -48.04 18.08
C SER A 647 21.31 -48.02 16.74
N THR A 648 22.59 -48.35 16.85
CA THR A 648 23.57 -48.85 15.87
C THR A 648 23.05 -49.29 14.50
N HIS A 649 23.56 -48.66 13.43
CA HIS A 649 24.27 -49.31 12.31
C HIS A 649 24.90 -48.23 11.40
N VAL A 650 26.23 -48.24 11.32
CA VAL A 650 27.06 -47.37 10.48
C VAL A 650 27.27 -48.07 9.13
N TYR A 651 26.88 -47.44 8.02
CA TYR A 651 27.35 -47.82 6.69
C TYR A 651 27.99 -46.62 5.99
N HIS A 652 29.29 -46.78 5.71
CA HIS A 652 30.14 -45.87 4.95
C HIS A 652 29.65 -45.73 3.50
N LEU A 653 29.63 -44.50 2.98
CA LEU A 653 29.36 -44.18 1.57
C LEU A 653 30.64 -43.63 0.92
N ASP A 654 31.65 -44.49 0.83
CA ASP A 654 32.99 -44.19 0.29
C ASP A 654 33.19 -44.74 -1.14
N LYS A 655 32.11 -44.82 -1.95
CA LYS A 655 32.16 -45.45 -3.30
C LYS A 655 31.34 -44.73 -4.38
N ALA A 656 31.26 -43.40 -4.34
CA ALA A 656 30.65 -42.60 -5.43
C ALA A 656 31.65 -41.76 -6.25
N LEU A 657 32.96 -41.88 -5.99
CA LEU A 657 34.02 -41.07 -6.64
C LEU A 657 34.89 -41.82 -7.65
N GLN A 658 34.43 -42.93 -8.22
CA GLN A 658 35.12 -43.59 -9.32
C GLN A 658 34.14 -43.97 -10.44
N CYS A 659 33.84 -43.01 -11.31
CA CYS A 659 33.32 -43.30 -12.64
C CYS A 659 34.07 -42.43 -13.67
N PRO A 660 35.00 -43.00 -14.45
CA PRO A 660 35.79 -42.27 -15.43
C PRO A 660 35.05 -42.27 -16.78
N SER A 661 34.12 -41.34 -16.99
CA SER A 661 33.58 -41.02 -18.33
C SER A 661 32.64 -39.82 -18.33
N VAL A 662 33.14 -38.63 -17.97
CA VAL A 662 32.54 -37.37 -18.43
C VAL A 662 33.67 -36.36 -18.69
N GLN A 663 34.30 -36.45 -19.86
CA GLN A 663 35.06 -35.34 -20.42
C GLN A 663 34.07 -34.43 -21.16
N GLU A 664 33.55 -33.39 -20.50
CA GLU A 664 32.97 -32.24 -21.20
C GLU A 664 32.97 -30.98 -20.31
N PRO A 665 33.66 -29.88 -20.69
CA PRO A 665 33.82 -28.68 -19.85
C PRO A 665 32.55 -27.82 -19.66
N GLN A 666 31.39 -28.23 -20.19
CA GLN A 666 30.18 -27.40 -20.20
C GLN A 666 29.32 -27.57 -18.93
N VAL A 667 29.40 -28.72 -18.24
CA VAL A 667 28.57 -28.99 -17.05
C VAL A 667 29.08 -28.22 -15.81
N LEU A 668 30.39 -28.01 -15.69
CA LEU A 668 30.99 -27.19 -14.63
C LEU A 668 30.72 -25.68 -14.79
N ARG A 669 30.53 -25.19 -16.02
CA ARG A 669 30.09 -23.80 -16.28
C ARG A 669 28.64 -23.57 -15.87
N MET A 670 27.76 -24.55 -16.04
CA MET A 670 26.36 -24.45 -15.60
C MET A 670 26.21 -24.55 -14.07
N PHE A 671 27.11 -25.26 -13.39
CA PHE A 671 27.08 -25.36 -11.92
C PHE A 671 27.55 -24.05 -11.25
N PHE A 672 28.57 -23.38 -11.81
CA PHE A 672 29.03 -22.08 -11.31
C PHE A 672 28.02 -20.93 -11.56
N LEU A 673 27.18 -21.03 -12.60
CA LEU A 673 26.16 -20.02 -12.90
C LEU A 673 24.83 -20.20 -12.13
N LYS A 674 24.60 -21.36 -11.49
CA LYS A 674 23.33 -21.64 -10.77
C LYS A 674 23.37 -21.45 -9.26
N VAL A 675 24.54 -21.28 -8.66
CA VAL A 675 24.68 -20.98 -7.23
C VAL A 675 24.61 -19.47 -6.94
N PHE A 676 24.65 -18.60 -7.97
CA PHE A 676 24.67 -17.14 -7.82
C PHE A 676 23.35 -16.41 -8.12
N HIS A 677 22.21 -17.12 -8.20
CA HIS A 677 20.91 -16.45 -8.34
C HIS A 677 20.17 -16.31 -7.00
N LEU A 678 20.58 -15.30 -6.23
CA LEU A 678 19.70 -14.57 -5.31
C LEU A 678 19.32 -13.24 -5.97
N GLN A 679 18.06 -12.88 -5.82
CA GLN A 679 17.35 -11.81 -6.51
C GLN A 679 18.00 -10.43 -6.33
N SER A 680 18.28 -9.74 -7.45
CA SER A 680 18.15 -8.29 -7.71
C SER A 680 18.89 -7.97 -9.01
N PHE A 681 18.42 -6.97 -9.77
CA PHE A 681 18.87 -6.54 -11.11
C PHE A 681 18.24 -7.26 -12.31
N ALA A 682 17.07 -6.77 -12.70
CA ALA A 682 16.61 -6.81 -14.08
C ALA A 682 15.90 -5.49 -14.40
N GLU A 683 16.67 -4.41 -14.57
CA GLU A 683 16.25 -3.20 -15.30
C GLU A 683 17.49 -2.32 -15.53
N LEU A 684 18.39 -2.76 -16.41
CA LEU A 684 19.36 -1.88 -17.05
C LEU A 684 19.23 -2.09 -18.55
N SER A 685 18.77 -1.03 -19.20
CA SER A 685 18.59 -0.88 -20.63
C SER A 685 19.84 -1.26 -21.42
N SER A 686 19.62 -1.94 -22.53
CA SER A 686 20.57 -2.50 -23.49
C SER A 686 21.39 -1.48 -24.29
N HIS A 687 21.89 -0.40 -23.66
CA HIS A 687 22.66 0.63 -24.37
C HIS A 687 24.02 1.02 -23.76
N GLN A 688 24.53 0.31 -22.74
CA GLN A 688 25.82 0.62 -22.11
C GLN A 688 26.84 -0.53 -22.04
N LEU A 689 26.78 -1.49 -22.98
CA LEU A 689 27.77 -2.57 -23.09
C LEU A 689 28.60 -2.50 -24.38
N GLN A 690 28.95 -1.29 -24.78
CA GLN A 690 30.08 -0.99 -25.66
C GLN A 690 30.77 0.28 -25.15
N LEU A 691 31.70 0.10 -24.21
CA LEU A 691 32.89 0.94 -23.91
C LEU A 691 33.37 0.66 -22.48
N LYS A 692 34.18 -0.40 -22.34
CA LYS A 692 35.43 -0.45 -21.54
C LYS A 692 36.02 -1.85 -21.63
#